data_AF-A0A554VPM1-F1
#
_entry.id   AF-A0A554VPM1-F1
#
_cell.length_a   1.000
_cell.length_b   1.000
_cell.length_c   1.000
_cell.angle_alpha   90.00
_cell.angle_beta   90.00
_cell.angle_gamma   90.00
#
_symmetry.space_group_name_H-M   'P 1'
#
loop_
_entity.id
_entity.type
_entity.pdbx_description
1 polymer ?
#
loop_
_entity_poly.entity_id
_entity_poly.type
_entity_poly.pdbx_seq_one_letter_code
_entity_poly.pdbx_strand_id
1 'polypeptide(L)'
;MKPTLKFIKNIVIILIMSFMMPYHFFGQEDIPFSPGTDVLETANTYGVGDAAFDLTITPGGLGIGNIVIWTNVDATTLNGSGLKMVVGGEDPFVSPDLEVTVDGTAEILHVVPDPTVTLTTIVEDSYTIFLEFESGGDTSEIEVIIPVRKPVSAAFVLDRSGSMGNPPHDGVGTITRMDILQTAANLFVNKLDAFKVPGDSVALTYFETTVDTPPPGFGASFTDIDGNASNFTNEIIALTPGGWTAMGDGLLSGKNKLSTTAAHSRQLIFLFTDGEQNRGDEVVDGGPDIGEETDSGESLNNSDDSIHIITIATGAAAMGAPASLLEEIATKNTPTGATARFFLLQEEVNAGGDGSDFNTTTGIANFFDAGFENMLEGNSPQTVGVENGRVPRVIDSTSGSSTSAPVHNFEINDNIDKILFELITPDQEPFFTVEKDGVSVTGSCNDESAIKYIFGPNNGTNSLLGIIDLKKYAGCAALPQTSKGTWTVRVRSGTGGGKPYQIKAQVDDHRLDYDYNIEADDFKVGDQLRIFTDLSYRKKPIQDANVSVLVFKPGEDLGDLLARAQVKLDVNDSVDVGSIGYEKLLALLEQNPDLIDSLNLGENVVNLSHSGDGKYEGTFSDTDVSGVYQTIAQISASNDSIGKINRLTRRTVYLRFGDPDPDPNVSPQQVTQIGDNKFQLQYAPKYKVGNKQRFVGPGFANGISIKGNDVANVNTVDNGDGSYTITFDAINGNNDPDISISISDVKVYKGSALGFGKSQDCNTLCEVQNWLEDTFGIPGWLAFIIALLILLILWILNKKFKKPKK
;
A
#
# COMPACT_ATOMS: atom_id res chain seq x y z
N MET A 1 -25.96 4.07 38.03
CA MET A 1 -26.19 2.82 37.26
C MET A 1 -24.99 2.39 36.41
N LYS A 2 -24.32 3.28 35.65
CA LYS A 2 -23.08 2.97 34.89
C LYS A 2 -21.96 2.19 35.64
N PRO A 3 -21.62 2.45 36.92
CA PRO A 3 -20.59 1.67 37.63
C PRO A 3 -20.99 0.20 37.90
N THR A 4 -22.29 -0.10 37.97
CA THR A 4 -22.79 -1.47 38.17
C THR A 4 -22.61 -2.31 36.91
N LEU A 5 -22.76 -1.71 35.72
CA LEU A 5 -22.60 -2.39 34.44
C LEU A 5 -21.14 -2.77 34.16
N LYS A 6 -20.19 -1.85 34.41
CA LYS A 6 -18.75 -2.13 34.28
C LYS A 6 -18.30 -3.25 35.23
N PHE A 7 -18.86 -3.29 36.44
CA PHE A 7 -18.60 -4.35 37.41
C PHE A 7 -19.16 -5.71 36.95
N ILE A 8 -20.37 -5.75 36.40
CA ILE A 8 -20.97 -6.98 35.84
C ILE A 8 -20.16 -7.49 34.65
N LYS A 9 -19.80 -6.62 33.69
CA LYS A 9 -18.96 -6.99 32.53
C LYS A 9 -17.64 -7.62 32.96
N ASN A 10 -16.94 -7.01 33.92
CA ASN A 10 -15.68 -7.55 34.44
C ASN A 10 -15.86 -8.90 35.15
N ILE A 11 -16.93 -9.09 35.92
CA ILE A 11 -17.23 -10.38 36.58
C ILE A 11 -17.54 -11.48 35.54
N VAL A 12 -18.30 -11.15 34.49
CA VAL A 12 -18.66 -12.12 33.44
C VAL A 12 -17.41 -12.55 32.68
N ILE A 13 -16.53 -11.62 32.30
CA ILE A 13 -15.24 -11.92 31.65
C ILE A 13 -14.39 -12.84 32.53
N ILE A 14 -14.26 -12.52 33.83
CA ILE A 14 -13.50 -13.36 34.78
C ILE A 14 -14.11 -14.75 34.92
N LEU A 15 -15.44 -14.88 34.99
CA LEU A 15 -16.13 -16.17 35.08
C LEU A 15 -15.98 -17.02 33.81
N ILE A 16 -16.12 -16.41 32.63
CA ILE A 16 -15.96 -17.10 31.34
C ILE A 16 -14.50 -17.55 31.16
N MET A 17 -13.53 -16.69 31.45
CA MET A 17 -12.11 -17.07 31.42
C MET A 17 -11.79 -18.19 32.43
N SER A 18 -12.45 -18.22 33.59
CA SER A 18 -12.29 -19.28 34.58
C SER A 18 -12.94 -20.62 34.18
N PHE A 19 -13.95 -20.60 33.30
CA PHE A 19 -14.62 -21.79 32.77
C PHE A 19 -14.00 -22.31 31.47
N MET A 20 -13.32 -21.44 30.71
CA MET A 20 -12.67 -21.79 29.44
C MET A 20 -11.20 -22.24 29.59
N MET A 21 -10.60 -22.17 30.78
CA MET A 21 -9.33 -22.85 31.05
C MET A 21 -9.58 -24.31 31.48
N PRO A 22 -9.12 -25.32 30.72
CA PRO A 22 -9.10 -26.69 31.23
C PRO A 22 -8.02 -26.81 32.31
N TYR A 23 -8.39 -27.42 33.44
CA TYR A 23 -7.45 -28.06 34.34
C TYR A 23 -6.64 -29.11 33.55
N HIS A 24 -5.33 -28.90 33.38
CA HIS A 24 -4.39 -29.97 33.14
C HIS A 24 -3.46 -30.12 34.34
N PHE A 25 -3.59 -31.29 34.98
CA PHE A 25 -2.77 -31.84 36.03
C PHE A 25 -1.39 -32.18 35.47
N PHE A 26 -0.37 -32.10 36.32
CA PHE A 26 0.99 -32.60 36.08
C PHE A 26 0.95 -34.07 35.59
N GLY A 27 1.30 -34.27 34.32
CA GLY A 27 1.65 -35.55 33.73
C GLY A 27 2.88 -35.33 32.85
N GLN A 28 4.01 -35.84 33.31
CA GLN A 28 5.26 -35.87 32.57
C GLN A 28 5.13 -36.98 31.51
N GLU A 29 4.81 -36.60 30.28
CA GLU A 29 4.96 -37.46 29.10
C GLU A 29 5.71 -36.70 28.01
N ASP A 30 6.84 -37.29 27.62
CA ASP A 30 7.68 -36.88 26.49
C ASP A 30 6.88 -37.08 25.18
N ILE A 31 6.55 -35.99 24.50
CA ILE A 31 6.04 -35.99 23.11
C ILE A 31 6.80 -34.89 22.35
N PRO A 32 7.30 -35.17 21.13
CA PRO A 32 8.39 -34.42 20.52
C PRO A 32 7.91 -33.06 20.01
N PHE A 33 8.73 -32.04 20.29
CA PHE A 33 8.70 -30.79 19.54
C PHE A 33 9.11 -31.12 18.10
N SER A 34 8.16 -31.06 17.16
CA SER A 34 8.48 -30.84 15.74
C SER A 34 8.53 -29.34 15.53
N PRO A 35 9.68 -28.74 15.24
CA PRO A 35 9.70 -27.39 14.70
C PRO A 35 9.01 -27.44 13.34
N GLY A 36 7.98 -26.62 13.14
CA GLY A 36 7.54 -26.27 11.80
C GLY A 36 8.64 -25.44 11.15
N THR A 37 9.59 -26.12 10.51
CA THR A 37 10.42 -25.52 9.48
C THR A 37 9.55 -25.44 8.23
N ASP A 38 9.08 -24.25 7.89
CA ASP A 38 8.76 -23.94 6.50
C ASP A 38 10.09 -23.97 5.73
N VAL A 39 10.44 -25.16 5.26
CA VAL A 39 11.52 -25.36 4.30
C VAL A 39 10.94 -24.96 2.95
N LEU A 40 11.33 -23.78 2.45
CA LEU A 40 11.27 -23.51 1.01
C LEU A 40 12.29 -24.43 0.33
N GLU A 41 11.85 -25.64 -0.04
CA GLU A 41 12.57 -26.48 -1.00
C GLU A 41 12.39 -25.86 -2.39
N THR A 42 13.37 -25.08 -2.83
CA THR A 42 13.53 -24.74 -4.25
C THR A 42 14.80 -25.40 -4.75
N ALA A 43 14.63 -26.49 -5.50
CA ALA A 43 15.67 -27.15 -6.26
C ALA A 43 15.82 -26.45 -7.61
N ASN A 44 16.98 -25.84 -7.87
CA ASN A 44 17.36 -25.41 -9.22
C ASN A 44 18.24 -26.49 -9.84
N THR A 45 17.68 -27.24 -10.80
CA THR A 45 18.41 -28.27 -11.52
C THR A 45 19.11 -27.67 -12.75
N TYR A 46 20.43 -27.49 -12.68
CA TYR A 46 21.23 -27.08 -13.84
C TYR A 46 21.88 -28.32 -14.48
N GLY A 47 21.56 -28.56 -15.75
CA GLY A 47 22.13 -29.67 -16.51
C GLY A 47 23.38 -29.24 -17.31
N VAL A 48 24.53 -29.79 -16.94
CA VAL A 48 25.75 -29.76 -17.76
C VAL A 48 26.30 -31.18 -17.83
N GLY A 49 25.96 -31.93 -18.89
CA GLY A 49 26.26 -33.36 -19.00
C GLY A 49 25.39 -34.25 -18.08
N ASP A 50 25.71 -35.54 -17.98
CA ASP A 50 24.92 -36.59 -17.30
C ASP A 50 24.78 -36.44 -15.76
N ALA A 51 25.06 -35.26 -15.19
CA ALA A 51 24.91 -34.99 -13.75
C ALA A 51 24.04 -33.74 -13.51
N ALA A 52 23.06 -33.90 -12.62
CA ALA A 52 22.21 -32.83 -12.11
C ALA A 52 22.69 -32.42 -10.71
N PHE A 53 22.68 -31.11 -10.42
CA PHE A 53 23.01 -30.56 -9.10
C PHE A 53 21.81 -29.79 -8.57
N ASP A 54 21.52 -29.90 -7.28
CA ASP A 54 20.46 -29.13 -6.61
C ASP A 54 21.11 -28.20 -5.56
N LEU A 55 20.94 -26.89 -5.72
CA LEU A 55 21.40 -25.88 -4.76
C LEU A 55 20.24 -25.50 -3.83
N THR A 56 20.41 -25.62 -2.51
CA THR A 56 19.39 -25.20 -1.54
C THR A 56 19.97 -24.21 -0.53
N ILE A 57 19.50 -22.96 -0.54
CA ILE A 57 19.93 -21.94 0.42
C ILE A 57 18.94 -21.94 1.58
N THR A 58 19.39 -22.30 2.79
CA THR A 58 18.50 -22.34 3.96
C THR A 58 18.76 -21.14 4.88
N PRO A 59 17.72 -20.42 5.33
CA PRO A 59 17.90 -19.37 6.35
C PRO A 59 18.32 -20.01 7.69
N GLY A 60 19.56 -19.76 8.13
CA GLY A 60 20.04 -20.18 9.44
C GLY A 60 19.50 -19.28 10.55
N GLY A 61 18.86 -19.87 11.56
CA GLY A 61 18.52 -19.16 12.79
C GLY A 61 19.78 -18.60 13.44
N LEU A 62 19.80 -17.28 13.70
CA LEU A 62 20.91 -16.48 14.22
C LEU A 62 21.95 -15.95 13.21
N GLY A 63 21.53 -15.60 11.99
CA GLY A 63 22.15 -14.47 11.28
C GLY A 63 23.33 -14.79 10.36
N ILE A 64 23.49 -16.05 9.95
CA ILE A 64 24.33 -16.44 8.83
C ILE A 64 23.51 -17.42 8.00
N GLY A 65 23.24 -17.07 6.75
CA GLY A 65 22.65 -18.02 5.80
C GLY A 65 23.71 -19.07 5.47
N ASN A 66 23.42 -20.35 5.73
CA ASN A 66 24.26 -21.42 5.24
C ASN A 66 23.81 -21.72 3.80
N ILE A 67 24.74 -21.62 2.85
CA ILE A 67 24.51 -22.13 1.50
C ILE A 67 24.80 -23.63 1.56
N VAL A 68 23.78 -24.47 1.37
CA VAL A 68 23.93 -25.93 1.33
C VAL A 68 23.80 -26.39 -0.12
N ILE A 69 24.88 -26.97 -0.67
CA ILE A 69 24.87 -27.50 -2.04
C ILE A 69 24.64 -29.01 -1.94
N TRP A 70 23.51 -29.51 -2.44
CA TRP A 70 23.24 -30.94 -2.54
C TRP A 70 23.71 -31.45 -3.90
N THR A 71 24.68 -32.35 -3.91
CA THR A 71 25.10 -33.01 -5.14
C THR A 71 24.56 -34.43 -5.17
N ASN A 72 23.50 -34.69 -5.94
CA ASN A 72 23.08 -36.05 -6.27
C ASN A 72 23.93 -36.56 -7.42
N VAL A 73 25.18 -36.92 -7.13
CA VAL A 73 26.02 -37.61 -8.11
C VAL A 73 25.87 -39.11 -7.90
N ASP A 74 25.45 -39.83 -8.95
CA ASP A 74 25.56 -41.28 -9.00
C ASP A 74 27.05 -41.65 -8.82
N ALA A 75 27.37 -42.35 -7.73
CA ALA A 75 28.74 -42.66 -7.31
C ALA A 75 29.55 -43.48 -8.34
N THR A 76 28.93 -43.86 -9.46
CA THR A 76 29.53 -44.64 -10.53
C THR A 76 30.20 -43.81 -11.64
N THR A 77 29.97 -42.49 -11.73
CA THR A 77 30.52 -41.62 -12.80
C THR A 77 31.63 -40.65 -12.38
N LEU A 78 31.93 -40.47 -11.09
CA LEU A 78 33.05 -39.63 -10.63
C LEU A 78 34.16 -40.45 -9.96
N ASN A 79 35.17 -40.82 -10.74
CA ASN A 79 36.46 -41.23 -10.18
C ASN A 79 37.29 -39.97 -9.85
N GLY A 80 37.24 -39.51 -8.59
CA GLY A 80 38.40 -38.85 -7.99
C GLY A 80 38.31 -37.39 -7.52
N SER A 81 37.15 -36.74 -7.49
CA SER A 81 37.05 -35.34 -7.02
C SER A 81 36.12 -35.22 -5.81
N GLY A 82 36.68 -34.92 -4.64
CA GLY A 82 35.92 -34.61 -3.42
C GLY A 82 35.82 -33.09 -3.21
N LEU A 83 34.66 -32.61 -2.76
CA LEU A 83 34.44 -31.20 -2.42
C LEU A 83 34.90 -30.90 -0.99
N LYS A 84 35.76 -29.89 -0.82
CA LYS A 84 36.02 -29.24 0.47
C LYS A 84 36.07 -27.73 0.27
N MET A 85 35.24 -26.99 1.00
CA MET A 85 35.29 -25.52 1.02
C MET A 85 36.16 -25.03 2.17
N VAL A 86 37.05 -24.09 1.86
CA VAL A 86 37.72 -23.22 2.86
C VAL A 86 37.62 -21.79 2.32
N VAL A 87 36.88 -20.93 3.03
CA VAL A 87 36.83 -19.50 2.71
C VAL A 87 38.01 -18.82 3.39
N GLY A 88 39.01 -18.44 2.61
CA GLY A 88 40.16 -17.67 3.07
C GLY A 88 40.36 -16.46 2.18
N GLY A 89 40.09 -15.26 2.72
CA GLY A 89 40.40 -13.99 2.07
C GLY A 89 40.70 -12.92 3.12
N GLU A 90 41.80 -12.19 2.96
CA GLU A 90 42.21 -11.07 3.81
C GLU A 90 41.41 -9.78 3.54
N ASP A 91 40.10 -9.90 3.26
CA ASP A 91 39.23 -8.76 3.01
C ASP A 91 38.36 -8.50 4.26
N PRO A 92 38.43 -7.32 4.92
CA PRO A 92 37.74 -7.06 6.19
C PRO A 92 36.20 -7.05 6.12
N PHE A 93 35.61 -7.46 4.99
CA PHE A 93 34.17 -7.41 4.73
C PHE A 93 33.49 -8.78 4.64
N VAL A 94 34.23 -9.88 4.78
CA VAL A 94 33.64 -11.22 4.90
C VAL A 94 33.77 -11.67 6.35
N SER A 95 32.64 -12.03 6.97
CA SER A 95 32.67 -12.75 8.24
C SER A 95 33.52 -14.03 8.04
N PRO A 96 34.49 -14.35 8.91
CA PRO A 96 35.28 -15.58 8.80
C PRO A 96 34.45 -16.87 8.94
N ASP A 97 33.13 -16.76 9.18
CA ASP A 97 32.25 -17.87 9.55
C ASP A 97 31.12 -18.11 8.52
N LEU A 98 31.40 -18.07 7.20
CA LEU A 98 30.49 -18.70 6.24
C LEU A 98 30.73 -20.21 6.27
N GLU A 99 30.01 -20.92 7.13
CA GLU A 99 30.14 -22.36 7.32
C GLU A 99 29.23 -23.12 6.34
N VAL A 100 29.79 -23.63 5.24
CA VAL A 100 29.07 -24.54 4.33
C VAL A 100 29.18 -25.96 4.90
N THR A 101 28.08 -26.46 5.46
CA THR A 101 28.01 -27.83 6.00
C THR A 101 27.55 -28.79 4.90
N VAL A 102 28.36 -29.80 4.60
CA VAL A 102 27.96 -30.97 3.78
C VAL A 102 27.51 -32.05 4.75
N ASP A 103 26.21 -32.31 4.85
CA ASP A 103 25.70 -33.40 5.69
C ASP A 103 25.88 -34.73 4.95
N GLY A 104 26.60 -35.65 5.59
CA GLY A 104 27.11 -36.87 4.97
C GLY A 104 26.60 -38.12 5.65
N THR A 105 26.08 -39.04 4.84
CA THR A 105 26.24 -40.48 5.10
C THR A 105 27.04 -41.11 3.95
N ALA A 106 28.37 -40.95 3.96
CA ALA A 106 29.30 -41.85 3.27
C ALA A 106 30.71 -41.75 3.87
N GLU A 107 31.37 -42.90 3.96
CA GLU A 107 32.65 -43.14 4.65
C GLU A 107 33.87 -42.38 4.08
N ILE A 108 34.83 -42.17 4.98
CA ILE A 108 36.07 -41.39 4.83
C ILE A 108 37.02 -41.96 3.75
N LEU A 109 37.52 -41.10 2.84
CA LEU A 109 38.79 -41.33 2.13
C LEU A 109 39.56 -40.02 1.82
N HIS A 110 40.89 -40.12 1.86
CA HIS A 110 41.96 -39.11 1.88
C HIS A 110 42.09 -38.12 0.67
N VAL A 111 42.16 -36.82 1.02
CA VAL A 111 42.90 -35.59 0.56
C VAL A 111 43.51 -35.36 -0.88
N VAL A 112 43.18 -34.16 -1.45
CA VAL A 112 43.84 -33.19 -2.42
C VAL A 112 43.45 -33.25 -3.93
N PRO A 113 43.28 -32.12 -4.69
CA PRO A 113 43.35 -30.68 -4.32
C PRO A 113 42.01 -29.90 -4.39
N ASP A 114 42.06 -28.71 -3.79
CA ASP A 114 40.97 -27.77 -3.47
C ASP A 114 40.24 -27.18 -4.71
N PRO A 115 38.90 -27.03 -4.67
CA PRO A 115 38.23 -26.05 -5.51
C PRO A 115 38.61 -24.64 -5.04
N THR A 116 39.07 -23.80 -5.96
CA THR A 116 39.27 -22.38 -5.67
C THR A 116 37.94 -21.67 -5.86
N VAL A 117 37.25 -21.30 -4.77
CA VAL A 117 36.11 -20.39 -4.87
C VAL A 117 36.70 -18.99 -5.04
N THR A 118 36.78 -18.53 -6.28
CA THR A 118 37.21 -17.17 -6.56
C THR A 118 35.97 -16.30 -6.57
N LEU A 119 35.75 -15.56 -5.48
CA LEU A 119 34.66 -14.59 -5.39
C LEU A 119 35.04 -13.41 -6.28
N THR A 120 34.62 -13.48 -7.53
CA THR A 120 35.08 -12.57 -8.58
C THR A 120 33.90 -11.71 -9.00
N THR A 121 34.03 -10.40 -8.73
CA THR A 121 33.27 -9.32 -9.35
C THR A 121 31.79 -9.20 -8.93
N ILE A 122 31.44 -8.01 -8.44
CA ILE A 122 30.04 -7.55 -8.38
C ILE A 122 29.65 -7.20 -9.82
N VAL A 123 28.92 -8.08 -10.50
CA VAL A 123 28.27 -7.76 -11.77
C VAL A 123 26.92 -7.11 -11.44
N GLU A 124 26.65 -5.96 -12.06
CA GLU A 124 25.51 -5.06 -11.83
C GLU A 124 24.32 -5.70 -11.10
N ASP A 125 24.03 -5.19 -9.90
CA ASP A 125 22.85 -5.51 -9.06
C ASP A 125 22.67 -6.99 -8.69
N SER A 126 23.77 -7.74 -8.70
CA SER A 126 23.85 -9.09 -8.18
C SER A 126 25.22 -9.38 -7.54
N TYR A 127 25.28 -10.38 -6.67
CA TYR A 127 26.54 -11.01 -6.30
C TYR A 127 26.75 -12.18 -7.23
N THR A 128 27.77 -12.09 -8.08
CA THR A 128 28.19 -13.23 -8.89
C THR A 128 29.21 -14.04 -8.12
N ILE A 129 28.89 -15.31 -7.87
CA ILE A 129 29.82 -16.28 -7.30
C ILE A 129 30.22 -17.20 -8.44
N PHE A 130 31.50 -17.18 -8.81
CA PHE A 130 32.06 -18.14 -9.73
C PHE A 130 32.56 -19.35 -8.94
N LEU A 131 31.95 -20.49 -9.20
CA LEU A 131 32.35 -21.78 -8.64
C LEU A 131 33.14 -22.52 -9.71
N GLU A 132 34.46 -22.61 -9.53
CA GLU A 132 35.36 -23.31 -10.43
C GLU A 132 35.53 -24.77 -9.97
N PHE A 133 35.29 -25.71 -10.87
CA PHE A 133 35.43 -27.15 -10.66
C PHE A 133 36.47 -27.71 -11.63
N GLU A 134 37.46 -28.43 -11.12
CA GLU A 134 38.43 -29.14 -11.95
C GLU A 134 38.12 -30.65 -11.93
N SER A 135 37.95 -31.25 -13.11
CA SER A 135 37.74 -32.69 -13.26
C SER A 135 38.52 -33.24 -14.45
N GLY A 136 39.44 -34.16 -14.21
CA GLY A 136 40.24 -34.79 -15.28
C GLY A 136 41.22 -33.86 -16.02
N GLY A 137 41.53 -32.68 -15.46
CA GLY A 137 42.35 -31.65 -16.10
C GLY A 137 41.56 -30.64 -16.94
N ASP A 138 40.23 -30.76 -16.97
CA ASP A 138 39.32 -29.77 -17.52
C ASP A 138 38.71 -28.93 -16.39
N THR A 139 38.69 -27.62 -16.60
CA THR A 139 38.04 -26.65 -15.70
C THR A 139 36.63 -26.35 -16.19
N SER A 140 35.64 -26.48 -15.31
CA SER A 140 34.26 -26.01 -15.52
C SER A 140 33.94 -24.90 -14.52
N GLU A 141 33.24 -23.87 -14.97
CA GLU A 141 32.84 -22.73 -14.15
C GLU A 141 31.31 -22.68 -14.07
N ILE A 142 30.77 -22.57 -12.85
CA ILE A 142 29.36 -22.27 -12.62
C ILE A 142 29.26 -20.84 -12.13
N GLU A 143 28.54 -20.02 -12.88
CA GLU A 143 28.18 -18.67 -12.49
C GLU A 143 26.89 -18.70 -11.66
N VAL A 144 26.97 -18.31 -10.38
CA VAL A 144 25.80 -18.16 -9.50
C VAL A 144 25.53 -16.69 -9.32
N ILE A 145 24.39 -16.23 -9.86
CA ILE A 145 23.93 -14.85 -9.75
C ILE A 145 22.97 -14.76 -8.57
N ILE A 146 23.35 -14.06 -7.51
CA ILE A 146 22.48 -13.75 -6.37
C ILE A 146 21.97 -12.32 -6.57
N PRO A 147 20.72 -12.12 -7.04
CA PRO A 147 20.22 -10.78 -7.27
C PRO A 147 20.08 -10.04 -5.94
N VAL A 148 20.36 -8.73 -5.94
CA VAL A 148 20.33 -7.92 -4.71
C VAL A 148 18.89 -7.75 -4.19
N ARG A 149 17.89 -7.85 -5.09
CA ARG A 149 16.47 -7.99 -4.76
C ARG A 149 15.78 -8.99 -5.67
N LYS A 150 14.59 -9.47 -5.28
CA LYS A 150 13.76 -10.28 -6.17
C LYS A 150 13.33 -9.46 -7.40
N PRO A 151 13.32 -10.05 -8.60
CA PRO A 151 12.71 -9.41 -9.76
C PRO A 151 11.22 -9.15 -9.53
N VAL A 152 10.68 -8.16 -10.21
CA VAL A 152 9.27 -7.79 -10.11
C VAL A 152 8.55 -7.99 -11.44
N SER A 153 7.34 -8.52 -11.37
CA SER A 153 6.36 -8.56 -12.45
C SER A 153 5.18 -7.64 -12.10
N ALA A 154 5.17 -6.44 -12.70
CA ALA A 154 4.13 -5.43 -12.49
C ALA A 154 3.10 -5.38 -13.64
N ALA A 155 1.85 -5.75 -13.37
CA ALA A 155 0.73 -5.55 -14.29
C ALA A 155 0.08 -4.18 -14.05
N PHE A 156 -0.03 -3.36 -15.07
CA PHE A 156 -0.75 -2.10 -15.03
C PHE A 156 -2.16 -2.33 -15.55
N VAL A 157 -3.16 -2.13 -14.69
CA VAL A 157 -4.58 -2.22 -15.01
C VAL A 157 -5.13 -0.80 -15.01
N LEU A 158 -5.20 -0.22 -16.21
CA LEU A 158 -5.41 1.21 -16.41
C LEU A 158 -6.81 1.46 -16.96
N ASP A 159 -7.58 2.23 -16.21
CA ASP A 159 -8.88 2.72 -16.62
C ASP A 159 -8.72 3.72 -17.77
N ARG A 160 -9.51 3.53 -18.82
CA ARG A 160 -9.64 4.49 -19.90
C ARG A 160 -11.09 4.80 -20.23
N SER A 161 -11.99 4.68 -19.25
CA SER A 161 -13.39 5.08 -19.31
C SER A 161 -13.56 6.52 -19.83
N GLY A 162 -14.79 6.88 -20.22
CA GLY A 162 -15.10 8.24 -20.64
C GLY A 162 -14.79 9.30 -19.56
N SER A 163 -15.01 8.97 -18.29
CA SER A 163 -14.77 9.86 -17.15
C SER A 163 -13.30 10.24 -16.98
N MET A 164 -12.36 9.37 -17.39
CA MET A 164 -10.93 9.68 -17.40
C MET A 164 -10.58 10.87 -18.32
N GLY A 165 -11.44 11.22 -19.27
CA GLY A 165 -11.28 12.40 -20.13
C GLY A 165 -11.64 13.72 -19.47
N ASN A 166 -12.26 13.68 -18.30
CA ASN A 166 -12.60 14.89 -17.57
C ASN A 166 -11.39 15.41 -16.80
N PRO A 167 -11.24 16.73 -16.63
CA PRO A 167 -10.38 17.28 -15.59
C PRO A 167 -10.80 16.72 -14.24
N PRO A 168 -9.87 16.57 -13.27
CA PRO A 168 -10.24 16.24 -11.90
C PRO A 168 -11.36 17.17 -11.41
N HIS A 169 -11.14 18.49 -11.51
CA HIS A 169 -12.08 19.50 -11.02
C HIS A 169 -13.20 19.87 -12.02
N ASP A 170 -14.04 18.90 -12.39
CA ASP A 170 -15.30 19.06 -13.17
C ASP A 170 -15.25 20.12 -14.29
N GLY A 171 -14.24 20.02 -15.16
CA GLY A 171 -14.12 20.87 -16.33
C GLY A 171 -13.31 22.16 -16.17
N VAL A 172 -12.79 22.48 -14.98
CA VAL A 172 -11.82 23.57 -14.79
C VAL A 172 -10.40 23.00 -14.82
N GLY A 173 -9.58 23.51 -15.75
CA GLY A 173 -8.21 23.05 -15.95
C GLY A 173 -8.02 22.39 -17.30
N THR A 174 -6.76 22.27 -17.73
CA THR A 174 -6.40 21.65 -19.02
C THR A 174 -5.86 20.24 -18.89
N ILE A 175 -5.58 19.79 -17.66
CA ILE A 175 -5.09 18.44 -17.37
C ILE A 175 -6.27 17.54 -17.06
N THR A 176 -6.39 16.45 -17.81
CA THR A 176 -7.39 15.39 -17.61
C THR A 176 -6.90 14.33 -16.63
N ARG A 177 -7.80 13.50 -16.10
CA ARG A 177 -7.43 12.32 -15.30
C ARG A 177 -6.60 11.31 -16.10
N MET A 178 -6.83 11.24 -17.42
CA MET A 178 -6.00 10.48 -18.35
C MET A 178 -4.57 11.04 -18.41
N ASP A 179 -4.38 12.36 -18.53
CA ASP A 179 -3.04 12.96 -18.53
C ASP A 179 -2.27 12.64 -17.24
N ILE A 180 -2.99 12.65 -16.11
CA ILE A 180 -2.50 12.24 -14.80
C ILE A 180 -2.03 10.78 -14.82
N LEU A 181 -2.89 9.85 -15.25
CA LEU A 181 -2.56 8.42 -15.35
C LEU A 181 -1.34 8.18 -16.25
N GLN A 182 -1.34 8.80 -17.44
CA GLN A 182 -0.27 8.64 -18.41
C GLN A 182 1.06 9.15 -17.88
N THR A 183 1.08 10.33 -17.26
CA THR A 183 2.27 10.91 -16.63
C THR A 183 2.82 9.99 -15.55
N ALA A 184 1.93 9.45 -14.73
CA ALA A 184 2.31 8.69 -13.55
C ALA A 184 2.83 7.29 -13.90
N ALA A 185 2.15 6.58 -14.80
CA ALA A 185 2.61 5.30 -15.31
C ALA A 185 3.93 5.45 -16.09
N ASN A 186 4.09 6.54 -16.86
CA ASN A 186 5.35 6.85 -17.55
C ASN A 186 6.52 7.09 -16.57
N LEU A 187 6.28 7.89 -15.53
CA LEU A 187 7.25 8.12 -14.45
C LEU A 187 7.69 6.81 -13.79
N PHE A 188 6.73 5.97 -13.45
CA PHE A 188 7.01 4.69 -12.81
C PHE A 188 7.86 3.78 -13.68
N VAL A 189 7.48 3.59 -14.95
CA VAL A 189 8.17 2.69 -15.88
C VAL A 189 9.62 3.12 -16.09
N ASN A 190 9.87 4.43 -16.16
CA ASN A 190 11.22 4.93 -16.26
C ASN A 190 12.04 4.83 -14.96
N LYS A 191 11.39 4.93 -13.80
CA LYS A 191 12.05 4.66 -12.52
C LYS A 191 12.38 3.19 -12.39
N LEU A 192 11.47 2.30 -12.80
CA LEU A 192 11.75 0.86 -12.88
C LEU A 192 12.93 0.59 -13.82
N ASP A 193 12.95 1.18 -15.02
CA ASP A 193 14.10 1.07 -15.94
C ASP A 193 15.43 1.57 -15.31
N ALA A 194 15.37 2.63 -14.49
CA ALA A 194 16.55 3.16 -13.80
C ALA A 194 17.10 2.23 -12.71
N PHE A 195 16.22 1.55 -11.97
CA PHE A 195 16.55 0.67 -10.86
C PHE A 195 16.29 -0.82 -11.17
N LYS A 196 16.21 -1.17 -12.45
CA LYS A 196 15.89 -2.55 -12.86
C LYS A 196 16.98 -3.53 -12.44
N VAL A 197 16.55 -4.74 -12.15
CA VAL A 197 17.42 -5.92 -12.05
C VAL A 197 17.00 -6.94 -13.12
N PRO A 198 17.89 -7.87 -13.52
CA PRO A 198 17.53 -8.90 -14.48
C PRO A 198 16.26 -9.65 -14.09
N GLY A 199 15.30 -9.75 -15.02
CA GLY A 199 14.01 -10.42 -14.81
C GLY A 199 12.85 -9.50 -14.41
N ASP A 200 13.09 -8.21 -14.16
CA ASP A 200 12.00 -7.25 -14.01
C ASP A 200 11.17 -7.16 -15.28
N SER A 201 9.86 -7.21 -15.14
CA SER A 201 8.93 -7.28 -16.26
C SER A 201 7.65 -6.50 -15.99
N VAL A 202 7.04 -6.03 -17.07
CA VAL A 202 5.80 -5.25 -17.03
C VAL A 202 4.77 -5.84 -17.99
N ALA A 203 3.49 -5.65 -17.66
CA ALA A 203 2.37 -5.98 -18.53
C ALA A 203 1.32 -4.86 -18.49
N LEU A 204 0.52 -4.74 -19.56
CA LEU A 204 -0.54 -3.73 -19.66
C LEU A 204 -1.90 -4.39 -19.83
N THR A 205 -2.89 -3.86 -19.14
CA THR A 205 -4.31 -4.12 -19.30
C THR A 205 -5.02 -2.79 -19.35
N TYR A 206 -5.85 -2.59 -20.38
CA TYR A 206 -6.75 -1.45 -20.46
C TYR A 206 -8.17 -1.93 -20.28
N PHE A 207 -8.98 -1.16 -19.57
CA PHE A 207 -10.38 -1.46 -19.44
C PHE A 207 -11.22 -0.21 -19.64
N GLU A 208 -12.39 -0.43 -20.22
CA GLU A 208 -13.49 0.53 -20.33
C GLU A 208 -14.81 -0.26 -20.28
N THR A 209 -15.61 -0.25 -21.34
CA THR A 209 -16.78 -1.14 -21.48
C THR A 209 -16.41 -2.62 -21.48
N THR A 210 -15.19 -2.93 -21.93
CA THR A 210 -14.61 -4.26 -22.00
C THR A 210 -13.12 -4.16 -21.72
N VAL A 211 -12.46 -5.29 -21.45
CA VAL A 211 -11.00 -5.36 -21.45
C VAL A 211 -10.48 -5.27 -22.87
N ASP A 212 -9.62 -4.29 -23.08
CA ASP A 212 -8.87 -4.17 -24.32
C ASP A 212 -7.54 -4.90 -24.21
N THR A 213 -7.14 -5.56 -25.29
CA THR A 213 -5.82 -6.18 -25.40
C THR A 213 -4.85 -5.17 -26.01
N PRO A 214 -3.85 -4.67 -25.26
CA PRO A 214 -2.79 -3.87 -25.84
C PRO A 214 -2.06 -4.63 -26.96
N PRO A 215 -1.22 -3.94 -27.75
CA PRO A 215 -0.42 -4.58 -28.78
C PRO A 215 0.35 -5.81 -28.26
N PRO A 216 0.64 -6.79 -29.14
CA PRO A 216 1.15 -8.12 -28.75
C PRO A 216 2.43 -8.14 -27.88
N GLY A 217 3.14 -7.02 -27.76
CA GLY A 217 4.31 -6.88 -26.90
C GLY A 217 4.02 -6.58 -25.42
N PHE A 218 2.80 -6.21 -25.04
CA PHE A 218 2.47 -5.91 -23.62
C PHE A 218 1.10 -6.43 -23.18
N GLY A 219 0.23 -6.80 -24.13
CA GLY A 219 -1.14 -7.20 -23.86
C GLY A 219 -1.37 -8.68 -23.62
N ALA A 220 -0.46 -9.55 -24.07
CA ALA A 220 -0.65 -11.01 -24.02
C ALA A 220 0.20 -11.71 -22.94
N SER A 221 1.34 -11.12 -22.57
CA SER A 221 2.27 -11.67 -21.57
C SER A 221 3.09 -10.54 -20.94
N PHE A 222 3.81 -10.89 -19.87
CA PHE A 222 4.85 -10.04 -19.32
C PHE A 222 6.01 -9.86 -20.30
N THR A 223 6.56 -8.65 -20.31
CA THR A 223 7.71 -8.27 -21.13
C THR A 223 8.79 -7.69 -20.27
N ASP A 224 10.02 -8.14 -20.50
CA ASP A 224 11.21 -7.62 -19.83
C ASP A 224 11.29 -6.11 -20.02
N ILE A 225 11.49 -5.37 -18.93
CA ILE A 225 11.58 -3.90 -18.99
C ILE A 225 12.82 -3.44 -19.75
N ASP A 226 13.88 -4.26 -19.79
CA ASP A 226 15.14 -3.91 -20.44
C ASP A 226 14.96 -3.72 -21.96
N GLY A 227 15.30 -2.52 -22.44
CA GLY A 227 15.11 -2.13 -23.83
C GLY A 227 13.66 -1.88 -24.26
N ASN A 228 12.66 -2.17 -23.41
CA ASN A 228 11.24 -2.02 -23.75
C ASN A 228 10.52 -0.87 -23.04
N ALA A 229 11.16 -0.22 -22.05
CA ALA A 229 10.57 0.91 -21.31
C ALA A 229 9.98 2.00 -22.23
N SER A 230 10.69 2.40 -23.29
CA SER A 230 10.20 3.43 -24.23
C SER A 230 8.99 2.98 -25.04
N ASN A 231 8.94 1.71 -25.46
CA ASN A 231 7.80 1.12 -26.16
C ASN A 231 6.57 1.11 -25.25
N PHE A 232 6.76 0.77 -23.98
CA PHE A 232 5.71 0.76 -22.97
C PHE A 232 5.15 2.16 -22.72
N THR A 233 6.03 3.16 -22.54
CA THR A 233 5.59 4.55 -22.31
C THR A 233 4.89 5.15 -23.53
N ASN A 234 5.34 4.83 -24.74
CA ASN A 234 4.70 5.30 -25.97
C ASN A 234 3.27 4.75 -26.11
N GLU A 235 3.05 3.50 -25.70
CA GLU A 235 1.74 2.87 -25.71
C GLU A 235 0.78 3.54 -24.72
N ILE A 236 1.24 3.81 -23.49
CA ILE A 236 0.44 4.50 -22.47
C ILE A 236 0.03 5.91 -22.93
N ILE A 237 0.96 6.67 -23.51
CA ILE A 237 0.69 8.05 -23.96
C ILE A 237 -0.32 8.09 -25.12
N ALA A 238 -0.46 6.99 -25.86
CA ALA A 238 -1.43 6.89 -26.96
C ALA A 238 -2.87 6.61 -26.48
N LEU A 239 -3.10 6.39 -25.18
CA LEU A 239 -4.41 6.11 -24.63
C LEU A 239 -5.36 7.29 -24.80
N THR A 240 -6.60 6.97 -25.16
CA THR A 240 -7.70 7.93 -25.25
C THR A 240 -8.87 7.44 -24.38
N PRO A 241 -9.53 8.33 -23.63
CA PRO A 241 -10.68 7.99 -22.81
C PRO A 241 -11.90 7.64 -23.68
N GLY A 242 -12.73 6.70 -23.22
CA GLY A 242 -13.97 6.27 -23.87
C GLY A 242 -14.67 5.13 -23.14
N GLY A 243 -15.96 4.93 -23.43
CA GLY A 243 -16.73 3.81 -22.88
C GLY A 243 -17.08 3.93 -21.39
N TRP A 244 -17.40 2.78 -20.80
CA TRP A 244 -17.84 2.60 -19.40
C TRP A 244 -16.69 2.11 -18.51
N THR A 245 -16.96 1.64 -17.28
CA THR A 245 -15.95 1.24 -16.30
C THR A 245 -16.13 -0.22 -15.86
N ALA A 246 -15.45 -1.16 -16.55
CA ALA A 246 -15.43 -2.60 -16.25
C ALA A 246 -14.21 -3.01 -15.41
N MET A 247 -14.21 -2.59 -14.15
CA MET A 247 -13.08 -2.74 -13.23
C MET A 247 -12.74 -4.20 -12.91
N GLY A 248 -13.74 -5.03 -12.61
CA GLY A 248 -13.52 -6.44 -12.26
C GLY A 248 -12.92 -7.21 -13.43
N ASP A 249 -13.44 -7.02 -14.64
CA ASP A 249 -12.86 -7.62 -15.85
C ASP A 249 -11.39 -7.20 -16.06
N GLY A 250 -11.08 -5.91 -15.83
CA GLY A 250 -9.71 -5.38 -15.92
C GLY A 250 -8.76 -6.04 -14.92
N LEU A 251 -9.18 -6.17 -13.66
CA LEU A 251 -8.40 -6.84 -12.61
C LEU A 251 -8.18 -8.32 -12.92
N LEU A 252 -9.22 -9.02 -13.40
CA LEU A 252 -9.12 -10.42 -13.79
C LEU A 252 -8.11 -10.62 -14.94
N SER A 253 -8.13 -9.73 -15.94
CA SER A 253 -7.16 -9.76 -17.03
C SER A 253 -5.73 -9.49 -16.55
N GLY A 254 -5.54 -8.53 -15.63
CA GLY A 254 -4.24 -8.28 -14.99
C GLY A 254 -3.73 -9.49 -14.21
N LYS A 255 -4.58 -10.10 -13.38
CA LYS A 255 -4.28 -11.33 -12.64
C LYS A 255 -3.90 -12.48 -13.56
N ASN A 256 -4.67 -12.71 -14.62
CA ASN A 256 -4.42 -13.81 -15.56
C ASN A 256 -3.09 -13.68 -16.32
N LYS A 257 -2.51 -12.48 -16.38
CA LYS A 257 -1.14 -12.31 -16.91
C LYS A 257 -0.09 -12.73 -15.89
N LEU A 258 -0.33 -12.51 -14.60
CA LEU A 258 0.61 -12.86 -13.54
C LEU A 258 0.77 -14.37 -13.38
N SER A 259 -0.28 -15.17 -13.64
CA SER A 259 -0.19 -16.65 -13.61
C SER A 259 0.76 -17.25 -14.65
N THR A 260 1.25 -16.45 -15.61
CA THR A 260 2.25 -16.85 -16.61
C THR A 260 3.68 -16.46 -16.26
N THR A 261 3.90 -15.80 -15.12
CA THR A 261 5.22 -15.29 -14.70
C THR A 261 6.10 -16.38 -14.09
N ALA A 262 7.42 -16.14 -14.07
CA ALA A 262 8.37 -17.06 -13.45
C ALA A 262 8.11 -17.18 -11.95
N ALA A 263 8.24 -18.39 -11.38
CA ALA A 263 7.93 -18.75 -9.99
C ALA A 263 8.72 -17.99 -8.90
N HIS A 264 9.49 -16.97 -9.26
CA HIS A 264 10.43 -16.26 -8.39
C HIS A 264 10.36 -14.73 -8.49
N SER A 265 9.44 -14.18 -9.29
CA SER A 265 9.18 -12.74 -9.28
C SER A 265 8.11 -12.37 -8.27
N ARG A 266 8.20 -11.16 -7.73
CA ARG A 266 7.12 -10.55 -6.98
C ARG A 266 6.04 -10.08 -7.97
N GLN A 267 4.80 -10.46 -7.70
CA GLN A 267 3.66 -10.20 -8.56
C GLN A 267 2.85 -9.01 -8.06
N LEU A 268 2.69 -7.98 -8.89
CA LEU A 268 2.00 -6.75 -8.52
C LEU A 268 0.95 -6.39 -9.56
N ILE A 269 -0.17 -5.81 -9.11
CA ILE A 269 -1.15 -5.15 -9.95
C ILE A 269 -1.26 -3.69 -9.52
N PHE A 270 -1.10 -2.76 -10.46
CA PHE A 270 -1.43 -1.35 -10.27
C PHE A 270 -2.78 -1.07 -10.93
N LEU A 271 -3.83 -0.93 -10.13
CA LEU A 271 -5.14 -0.50 -10.59
C LEU A 271 -5.22 1.03 -10.52
N PHE A 272 -5.37 1.69 -11.67
CA PHE A 272 -5.66 3.13 -11.73
C PHE A 272 -7.07 3.32 -12.27
N THR A 273 -7.95 3.99 -11.52
CA THR A 273 -9.33 4.27 -11.92
C THR A 273 -9.85 5.59 -11.34
N ASP A 274 -10.82 6.20 -11.99
CA ASP A 274 -11.57 7.34 -11.47
C ASP A 274 -13.05 7.04 -11.18
N GLY A 275 -13.48 5.83 -11.54
CA GLY A 275 -14.88 5.50 -11.72
C GLY A 275 -15.46 4.54 -10.68
N GLU A 276 -16.77 4.66 -10.53
CA GLU A 276 -17.63 3.60 -10.02
C GLU A 276 -17.70 2.50 -11.08
N GLN A 277 -17.43 1.25 -10.69
CA GLN A 277 -17.69 0.11 -11.57
C GLN A 277 -19.17 0.11 -11.96
N ASN A 278 -19.45 0.00 -13.26
CA ASN A 278 -20.82 0.14 -13.78
C ASN A 278 -21.09 -0.74 -15.01
N ARG A 279 -20.19 -1.69 -15.29
CA ARG A 279 -20.24 -2.58 -16.44
C ARG A 279 -19.41 -3.84 -16.22
N GLY A 280 -19.79 -4.95 -16.85
CA GLY A 280 -18.97 -6.17 -16.84
C GLY A 280 -19.00 -6.85 -15.48
N ASP A 281 -18.04 -7.74 -15.22
CA ASP A 281 -17.93 -8.28 -13.88
C ASP A 281 -17.46 -7.19 -12.90
N GLU A 282 -18.13 -7.13 -11.76
CA GLU A 282 -17.89 -6.14 -10.70
C GLU A 282 -17.10 -6.79 -9.56
N VAL A 283 -16.22 -6.04 -8.93
CA VAL A 283 -15.62 -6.47 -7.67
C VAL A 283 -16.68 -6.42 -6.59
N VAL A 284 -16.89 -7.54 -5.87
CA VAL A 284 -17.90 -7.62 -4.82
C VAL A 284 -17.48 -6.72 -3.65
N ASP A 285 -18.45 -6.06 -3.01
CA ASP A 285 -18.27 -5.41 -1.71
C ASP A 285 -17.54 -6.36 -0.75
N GLY A 286 -16.37 -5.93 -0.30
CA GLY A 286 -15.41 -6.75 0.41
C GLY A 286 -14.08 -6.91 -0.32
N GLY A 287 -13.99 -6.91 -1.65
CA GLY A 287 -12.72 -6.79 -2.38
C GLY A 287 -11.86 -8.03 -2.68
N PRO A 288 -12.08 -9.29 -2.22
CA PRO A 288 -11.26 -10.40 -2.69
C PRO A 288 -11.86 -11.11 -3.89
N ASP A 289 -13.15 -10.90 -4.20
CA ASP A 289 -13.90 -11.72 -5.16
C ASP A 289 -14.55 -10.86 -6.23
N ILE A 290 -14.69 -11.43 -7.42
CA ILE A 290 -15.41 -10.85 -8.56
C ILE A 290 -16.81 -11.48 -8.64
N GLY A 291 -17.84 -10.64 -8.76
CA GLY A 291 -19.26 -10.99 -8.77
C GLY A 291 -20.04 -10.39 -9.94
N GLU A 292 -21.30 -10.79 -10.07
CA GLU A 292 -22.02 -10.92 -11.34
C GLU A 292 -22.38 -9.64 -12.14
N GLU A 293 -21.90 -9.57 -13.39
CA GLU A 293 -22.77 -9.60 -14.59
C GLU A 293 -22.66 -10.99 -15.29
N THR A 294 -21.59 -11.78 -15.06
CA THR A 294 -21.36 -13.11 -15.70
C THR A 294 -21.08 -14.34 -14.80
N ASP A 295 -21.21 -14.25 -13.46
CA ASP A 295 -21.06 -15.38 -12.50
C ASP A 295 -19.70 -16.09 -12.56
N SER A 296 -18.62 -15.31 -12.67
CA SER A 296 -17.26 -15.86 -12.69
C SER A 296 -16.84 -16.47 -11.34
N GLY A 297 -17.28 -15.88 -10.22
CA GLY A 297 -16.97 -16.38 -8.87
C GLY A 297 -15.48 -16.50 -8.59
N GLU A 298 -14.66 -15.77 -9.36
CA GLU A 298 -13.21 -15.85 -9.31
C GLU A 298 -12.68 -14.94 -8.19
N SER A 299 -11.83 -15.51 -7.34
CA SER A 299 -11.12 -14.73 -6.35
C SER A 299 -9.95 -14.00 -7.00
N LEU A 300 -9.70 -12.74 -6.65
CA LEU A 300 -8.50 -11.99 -7.04
C LEU A 300 -7.24 -12.55 -6.37
N ASN A 301 -7.40 -13.25 -5.24
CA ASN A 301 -6.30 -13.83 -4.47
C ASN A 301 -6.51 -15.33 -4.27
N ASN A 302 -5.68 -16.16 -4.90
CA ASN A 302 -5.59 -17.58 -4.57
C ASN A 302 -4.35 -17.72 -3.68
N SER A 303 -4.50 -18.22 -2.46
CA SER A 303 -3.52 -18.24 -1.35
C SER A 303 -2.08 -18.69 -1.65
N ASP A 304 -1.82 -19.19 -2.87
CA ASP A 304 -0.55 -19.74 -3.32
C ASP A 304 0.26 -18.73 -4.17
N ASP A 305 -0.38 -17.71 -4.74
CA ASP A 305 0.25 -16.66 -5.57
C ASP A 305 0.04 -15.30 -4.91
N SER A 306 1.04 -14.81 -4.18
CA SER A 306 1.00 -13.59 -3.38
C SER A 306 0.96 -12.30 -4.24
N ILE A 307 -0.09 -12.14 -5.07
CA ILE A 307 -0.34 -10.96 -5.89
C ILE A 307 -0.68 -9.81 -4.95
N HIS A 308 0.09 -8.72 -5.03
CA HIS A 308 -0.20 -7.50 -4.28
C HIS A 308 -0.89 -6.50 -5.21
N ILE A 309 -2.14 -6.18 -4.91
CA ILE A 309 -2.91 -5.19 -5.66
C ILE A 309 -2.77 -3.82 -4.98
N ILE A 310 -2.31 -2.84 -5.76
CA ILE A 310 -2.15 -1.45 -5.36
C ILE A 310 -3.20 -0.62 -6.12
N THR A 311 -4.06 0.08 -5.39
CA THR A 311 -5.15 0.86 -6.00
C THR A 311 -4.88 2.36 -5.97
N ILE A 312 -5.24 3.03 -7.06
CA ILE A 312 -5.04 4.46 -7.30
C ILE A 312 -6.36 5.03 -7.79
N ALA A 313 -6.99 5.83 -6.95
CA ALA A 313 -8.27 6.45 -7.20
C ALA A 313 -8.10 7.95 -7.47
N THR A 314 -8.89 8.49 -8.39
CA THR A 314 -9.08 9.93 -8.57
C THR A 314 -10.58 10.22 -8.76
N GLY A 315 -10.99 11.50 -8.73
CA GLY A 315 -12.38 11.87 -8.99
C GLY A 315 -13.38 11.21 -8.05
N ALA A 316 -14.44 10.63 -8.61
CA ALA A 316 -15.51 9.99 -7.86
C ALA A 316 -15.03 8.78 -7.06
N ALA A 317 -14.07 8.02 -7.61
CA ALA A 317 -13.48 6.87 -6.94
C ALA A 317 -12.71 7.23 -5.64
N ALA A 318 -12.33 8.50 -5.46
CA ALA A 318 -11.58 8.96 -4.29
C ALA A 318 -12.45 9.26 -3.05
N MET A 319 -13.76 8.98 -3.09
CA MET A 319 -14.67 9.18 -1.95
C MET A 319 -15.80 8.15 -1.88
N GLY A 320 -16.57 8.19 -0.79
CA GLY A 320 -17.79 7.39 -0.62
C GLY A 320 -17.54 5.88 -0.62
N ALA A 321 -18.51 5.12 -1.13
CA ALA A 321 -18.40 3.67 -1.28
C ALA A 321 -17.25 3.23 -2.22
N PRO A 322 -16.97 3.91 -3.36
CA PRO A 322 -15.85 3.55 -4.23
C PRO A 322 -14.48 3.58 -3.55
N ALA A 323 -14.24 4.59 -2.71
CA ALA A 323 -12.99 4.68 -1.94
C ALA A 323 -12.81 3.48 -1.01
N SER A 324 -13.88 3.08 -0.31
CA SER A 324 -13.86 1.89 0.56
C SER A 324 -13.62 0.60 -0.23
N LEU A 325 -14.25 0.45 -1.39
CA LEU A 325 -14.03 -0.72 -2.26
C LEU A 325 -12.55 -0.83 -2.69
N LEU A 326 -11.93 0.28 -3.11
CA LEU A 326 -10.53 0.28 -3.54
C LEU A 326 -9.54 0.01 -2.40
N GLU A 327 -9.85 0.46 -1.18
CA GLU A 327 -9.11 0.10 0.03
C GLU A 327 -9.24 -1.39 0.35
N GLU A 328 -10.45 -1.94 0.26
CA GLU A 328 -10.72 -3.35 0.50
C GLU A 328 -10.02 -4.25 -0.52
N ILE A 329 -10.03 -3.87 -1.81
CA ILE A 329 -9.25 -4.53 -2.86
C ILE A 329 -7.77 -4.56 -2.47
N ALA A 330 -7.18 -3.41 -2.12
CA ALA A 330 -5.78 -3.38 -1.74
C ALA A 330 -5.50 -4.24 -0.49
N THR A 331 -6.35 -4.12 0.53
CA THR A 331 -6.15 -4.77 1.84
C THR A 331 -6.29 -6.29 1.77
N LYS A 332 -7.35 -6.79 1.13
CA LYS A 332 -7.59 -8.25 1.05
C LYS A 332 -6.70 -8.96 0.04
N ASN A 333 -6.08 -8.21 -0.87
CA ASN A 333 -5.07 -8.71 -1.81
C ASN A 333 -3.65 -8.31 -1.39
N THR A 334 -3.41 -8.00 -0.11
CA THR A 334 -2.06 -7.82 0.42
C THR A 334 -1.56 -9.13 1.03
N PRO A 335 -0.36 -9.63 0.66
CA PRO A 335 0.22 -10.81 1.27
C PRO A 335 0.36 -10.67 2.80
N THR A 336 0.22 -11.77 3.55
CA THR A 336 0.39 -11.74 5.00
C THR A 336 1.77 -11.20 5.39
N GLY A 337 1.81 -10.19 6.26
CA GLY A 337 3.05 -9.51 6.67
C GLY A 337 3.52 -8.41 5.73
N ALA A 338 2.93 -8.30 4.53
CA ALA A 338 3.03 -7.09 3.72
C ALA A 338 1.97 -6.09 4.18
N THR A 339 2.09 -4.86 3.71
CA THR A 339 1.19 -3.78 4.12
C THR A 339 0.42 -3.26 2.92
N ALA A 340 -0.89 -3.13 3.08
CA ALA A 340 -1.79 -2.66 2.04
C ALA A 340 -1.45 -1.25 1.55
N ARG A 341 -1.69 -1.02 0.26
CA ARG A 341 -1.40 0.25 -0.41
C ARG A 341 -2.56 0.62 -1.32
N PHE A 342 -3.23 1.69 -0.95
CA PHE A 342 -4.19 2.37 -1.78
C PHE A 342 -3.98 3.87 -1.66
N PHE A 343 -4.45 4.61 -2.65
CA PHE A 343 -4.32 6.04 -2.66
C PHE A 343 -5.51 6.70 -3.31
N LEU A 344 -6.05 7.67 -2.60
CA LEU A 344 -7.18 8.45 -3.03
C LEU A 344 -6.68 9.86 -3.31
N LEU A 345 -6.65 10.24 -4.58
CA LEU A 345 -6.39 11.60 -5.00
C LEU A 345 -7.64 12.42 -4.74
N GLN A 346 -7.75 12.97 -3.54
CA GLN A 346 -8.69 14.05 -3.30
C GLN A 346 -8.24 15.26 -4.11
N GLU A 347 -9.16 15.82 -4.88
CA GLU A 347 -8.91 16.96 -5.72
C GLU A 347 -8.50 18.16 -4.85
N GLU A 348 -7.21 18.52 -4.87
CA GLU A 348 -6.73 19.71 -4.20
C GLU A 348 -7.18 20.96 -4.95
N VAL A 349 -7.92 21.82 -4.25
CA VAL A 349 -8.62 22.95 -4.85
C VAL A 349 -7.81 24.21 -4.58
N ASN A 350 -6.90 24.54 -5.49
CA ASN A 350 -6.36 25.89 -5.53
C ASN A 350 -7.27 26.77 -6.40
N ALA A 351 -8.20 27.49 -5.75
CA ALA A 351 -9.16 28.40 -6.41
C ALA A 351 -8.50 29.50 -7.28
N GLY A 352 -7.17 29.67 -7.21
CA GLY A 352 -6.41 30.66 -7.97
C GLY A 352 -6.03 30.26 -9.40
N GLY A 353 -6.20 29.00 -9.80
CA GLY A 353 -5.98 28.53 -11.19
C GLY A 353 -4.54 28.61 -11.73
N ASP A 354 -3.55 29.04 -10.94
CA ASP A 354 -2.14 29.17 -11.37
C ASP A 354 -1.22 28.08 -10.82
N GLY A 355 -1.74 27.17 -9.98
CA GLY A 355 -0.96 26.12 -9.29
C GLY A 355 -1.69 24.81 -8.94
N SER A 356 -2.98 24.65 -9.23
CA SER A 356 -3.74 23.41 -8.97
C SER A 356 -3.15 22.20 -9.71
N ASP A 357 -2.82 22.39 -10.98
CA ASP A 357 -2.30 21.35 -11.87
C ASP A 357 -0.94 20.79 -11.40
N PHE A 358 -0.11 21.65 -10.83
CA PHE A 358 1.21 21.29 -10.30
C PHE A 358 1.10 20.51 -8.99
N ASN A 359 0.21 20.92 -8.08
CA ASN A 359 -0.03 20.19 -6.84
C ASN A 359 -0.56 18.79 -7.11
N THR A 360 -1.52 18.66 -8.03
CA THR A 360 -2.05 17.36 -8.44
C THR A 360 -0.94 16.49 -9.02
N THR A 361 -0.14 17.00 -9.97
CA THR A 361 0.93 16.22 -10.59
C THR A 361 2.02 15.80 -9.59
N THR A 362 2.44 16.69 -8.69
CA THR A 362 3.41 16.33 -7.65
C THR A 362 2.83 15.38 -6.61
N GLY A 363 1.55 15.51 -6.26
CA GLY A 363 0.84 14.57 -5.40
C GLY A 363 0.86 13.15 -6.00
N ILE A 364 0.52 13.04 -7.28
CA ILE A 364 0.53 11.77 -8.02
C ILE A 364 1.93 11.18 -8.10
N ALA A 365 2.92 11.96 -8.52
CA ALA A 365 4.29 11.47 -8.63
C ALA A 365 4.81 10.96 -7.28
N ASN A 366 4.55 11.70 -6.20
CA ASN A 366 4.93 11.26 -4.85
C ASN A 366 4.22 9.97 -4.43
N PHE A 367 2.99 9.73 -4.88
CA PHE A 367 2.34 8.45 -4.64
C PHE A 367 2.99 7.33 -5.45
N PHE A 368 3.23 7.53 -6.75
CA PHE A 368 3.88 6.52 -7.56
C PHE A 368 5.28 6.20 -7.05
N ASP A 369 5.98 7.18 -6.48
CA ASP A 369 7.21 6.92 -5.75
C ASP A 369 7.02 6.05 -4.52
N ALA A 370 6.02 6.35 -3.68
CA ALA A 370 5.70 5.47 -2.56
C ALA A 370 5.35 4.05 -3.05
N GLY A 371 4.52 3.91 -4.09
CA GLY A 371 4.19 2.62 -4.70
C GLY A 371 5.42 1.91 -5.27
N PHE A 372 6.31 2.64 -5.94
CA PHE A 372 7.54 2.16 -6.54
C PHE A 372 8.57 1.68 -5.50
N GLU A 373 8.79 2.46 -4.44
CA GLU A 373 9.65 2.10 -3.31
C GLU A 373 9.13 0.86 -2.58
N ASN A 374 7.81 0.74 -2.41
CA ASN A 374 7.19 -0.43 -1.79
C ASN A 374 7.24 -1.67 -2.70
N MET A 375 7.07 -1.48 -4.02
CA MET A 375 7.07 -2.56 -5.00
C MET A 375 8.36 -3.39 -4.89
N LEU A 376 9.51 -2.73 -4.80
CA LEU A 376 10.80 -3.37 -5.03
C LEU A 376 11.32 -4.21 -3.84
N GLU A 377 10.66 -4.19 -2.67
CA GLU A 377 11.09 -4.84 -1.41
C GLU A 377 12.52 -4.49 -0.98
N GLY A 378 12.87 -4.75 0.29
CA GLY A 378 14.25 -4.62 0.75
C GLY A 378 14.76 -3.18 0.81
N ASN A 379 13.84 -2.21 0.80
CA ASN A 379 14.14 -0.78 0.88
C ASN A 379 15.05 -0.35 -0.26
N SER A 380 14.72 -0.63 -1.51
CA SER A 380 15.44 0.02 -2.59
C SER A 380 14.60 0.15 -3.86
N PRO A 381 14.52 1.34 -4.47
CA PRO A 381 15.18 2.56 -4.06
C PRO A 381 14.53 3.19 -2.82
N GLN A 382 15.24 4.12 -2.20
CA GLN A 382 14.76 4.86 -1.03
C GLN A 382 14.83 6.36 -1.30
N THR A 383 13.78 7.12 -0.95
CA THR A 383 13.84 8.58 -0.99
C THR A 383 14.72 9.12 0.12
N VAL A 384 15.73 9.91 -0.25
CA VAL A 384 16.63 10.64 0.66
C VAL A 384 16.00 11.95 1.11
N GLY A 385 15.35 12.65 0.18
CA GLY A 385 14.80 13.97 0.42
C GLY A 385 13.87 14.42 -0.71
N VAL A 386 12.92 15.28 -0.36
CA VAL A 386 12.04 15.98 -1.30
C VAL A 386 12.07 17.46 -0.94
N GLU A 387 12.43 18.29 -1.90
CA GLU A 387 12.52 19.74 -1.73
C GLU A 387 11.64 20.44 -2.75
N ASN A 388 10.91 21.46 -2.31
CA ASN A 388 10.06 22.27 -3.18
C ASN A 388 10.71 23.65 -3.39
N GLY A 389 10.42 24.28 -4.51
CA GLY A 389 10.91 25.63 -4.79
C GLY A 389 10.15 26.32 -5.90
N ARG A 390 10.64 27.50 -6.29
CA ARG A 390 10.20 28.18 -7.51
C ARG A 390 11.40 28.43 -8.39
N VAL A 391 11.31 28.05 -9.66
CA VAL A 391 12.40 28.25 -10.60
C VAL A 391 12.63 29.77 -10.70
N PRO A 392 13.87 30.28 -10.67
CA PRO A 392 14.09 31.72 -10.71
C PRO A 392 13.58 32.28 -12.02
N ARG A 393 12.89 33.43 -11.97
CA ARG A 393 12.64 34.23 -13.16
C ARG A 393 14.00 34.58 -13.77
N VAL A 394 14.24 34.17 -15.01
CA VAL A 394 15.41 34.64 -15.77
C VAL A 394 15.23 36.15 -15.91
N ILE A 395 15.91 36.91 -15.05
CA ILE A 395 15.97 38.35 -15.21
C ILE A 395 16.95 38.58 -16.35
N ASP A 396 16.43 39.11 -17.44
CA ASP A 396 17.13 39.52 -18.66
C ASP A 396 18.63 39.76 -18.43
N SER A 397 19.47 39.06 -19.21
CA SER A 397 20.93 39.12 -19.15
C SER A 397 21.50 40.54 -19.28
N THR A 398 20.69 41.49 -19.73
CA THR A 398 21.02 42.92 -19.78
C THR A 398 20.98 43.64 -18.43
N SER A 399 20.32 43.10 -17.40
CA SER A 399 20.14 43.75 -16.10
C SER A 399 21.26 43.48 -15.08
N GLY A 400 22.20 42.59 -15.39
CA GLY A 400 23.37 42.29 -14.54
C GLY A 400 23.07 41.67 -13.17
N SER A 401 21.81 41.39 -12.85
CA SER A 401 21.37 40.79 -11.60
C SER A 401 21.02 39.32 -11.84
N SER A 402 22.01 38.41 -11.73
CA SER A 402 21.71 36.99 -11.68
C SER A 402 21.08 36.67 -10.34
N THR A 403 19.78 36.36 -10.29
CA THR A 403 19.23 35.59 -9.19
C THR A 403 19.96 34.24 -9.16
N SER A 404 20.59 33.91 -8.03
CA SER A 404 21.27 32.62 -7.86
C SER A 404 20.25 31.51 -8.08
N ALA A 405 20.57 30.54 -8.94
CA ALA A 405 19.78 29.34 -9.10
C ALA A 405 19.50 28.71 -7.73
N PRO A 406 18.29 28.21 -7.44
CA PRO A 406 18.01 27.59 -6.16
C PRO A 406 18.90 26.36 -6.03
N VAL A 407 19.39 26.15 -4.81
CA VAL A 407 20.39 25.14 -4.49
C VAL A 407 19.79 24.23 -3.45
N HIS A 408 19.77 22.94 -3.76
CA HIS A 408 19.23 21.89 -2.90
C HIS A 408 20.33 20.91 -2.54
N ASN A 409 20.41 20.53 -1.28
CA ASN A 409 21.48 19.68 -0.75
C ASN A 409 20.89 18.39 -0.21
N PHE A 410 21.37 17.26 -0.72
CA PHE A 410 21.00 15.93 -0.26
C PHE A 410 22.22 15.27 0.36
N GLU A 411 22.11 14.87 1.62
CA GLU A 411 23.14 14.10 2.31
C GLU A 411 22.92 12.62 2.01
N ILE A 412 23.86 12.03 1.27
CA ILE A 412 23.78 10.62 0.85
C ILE A 412 24.87 9.84 1.58
N ASN A 413 24.50 8.68 2.11
CA ASN A 413 25.42 7.78 2.78
C ASN A 413 26.37 7.08 1.79
N ASP A 414 27.38 6.42 2.34
CA ASP A 414 28.33 5.61 1.60
C ASP A 414 27.71 4.31 1.08
N ASN A 415 28.39 3.66 0.13
CA ASN A 415 27.99 2.41 -0.50
C ASN A 415 26.61 2.48 -1.21
N ILE A 416 26.34 3.56 -1.91
CA ILE A 416 25.21 3.66 -2.84
C ILE A 416 25.73 3.43 -4.25
N ASP A 417 25.02 2.60 -5.02
CA ASP A 417 25.43 2.27 -6.38
C ASP A 417 24.77 3.21 -7.41
N LYS A 418 23.49 3.54 -7.21
CA LYS A 418 22.72 4.41 -8.10
C LYS A 418 22.04 5.53 -7.33
N ILE A 419 22.04 6.73 -7.91
CA ILE A 419 21.35 7.90 -7.38
C ILE A 419 20.46 8.47 -8.48
N LEU A 420 19.18 8.66 -8.18
CA LEU A 420 18.22 9.28 -9.08
C LEU A 420 17.81 10.64 -8.52
N PHE A 421 17.90 11.68 -9.33
CA PHE A 421 17.31 12.98 -9.07
C PHE A 421 16.09 13.17 -9.96
N GLU A 422 14.94 13.50 -9.39
CA GLU A 422 13.71 13.75 -10.14
C GLU A 422 13.26 15.20 -9.94
N LEU A 423 13.17 15.95 -11.03
CA LEU A 423 12.60 17.30 -11.06
C LEU A 423 11.21 17.25 -11.69
N ILE A 424 10.19 17.72 -10.98
CA ILE A 424 8.82 17.88 -11.49
C ILE A 424 8.49 19.36 -11.50
N THR A 425 8.00 19.88 -12.63
CA THR A 425 7.74 21.31 -12.82
C THR A 425 6.84 21.57 -14.03
N PRO A 426 6.00 22.62 -14.03
CA PRO A 426 5.21 23.00 -15.19
C PRO A 426 6.01 23.86 -16.19
N ASP A 427 7.31 24.05 -15.96
CA ASP A 427 8.21 24.67 -16.94
C ASP A 427 8.42 23.74 -18.14
N GLN A 428 8.43 24.28 -19.36
CA GLN A 428 8.52 23.48 -20.59
C GLN A 428 9.92 22.90 -20.84
N GLU A 429 10.96 23.53 -20.31
CA GLU A 429 12.34 23.09 -20.48
C GLU A 429 13.11 23.21 -19.17
N PRO A 430 12.75 22.42 -18.15
CA PRO A 430 13.45 22.47 -16.90
C PRO A 430 14.80 21.77 -17.03
N PHE A 431 15.80 22.27 -16.32
CA PHE A 431 17.08 21.58 -16.24
C PHE A 431 17.70 21.75 -14.87
N PHE A 432 18.48 20.76 -14.46
CA PHE A 432 19.30 20.86 -13.26
C PHE A 432 20.72 20.39 -13.51
N THR A 433 21.65 20.89 -12.70
CA THR A 433 23.03 20.39 -12.63
C THR A 433 23.28 19.80 -11.27
N VAL A 434 24.11 18.77 -11.21
CA VAL A 434 24.48 18.06 -10.00
C VAL A 434 25.96 18.28 -9.72
N GLU A 435 26.29 18.66 -8.49
CA GLU A 435 27.64 18.73 -7.95
C GLU A 435 27.73 17.77 -6.76
N LYS A 436 28.88 17.11 -6.58
CA LYS A 436 29.20 16.40 -5.35
C LYS A 436 30.40 17.05 -4.69
N ASP A 437 30.23 17.44 -3.44
CA ASP A 437 31.29 18.08 -2.64
C ASP A 437 31.96 19.27 -3.38
N GLY A 438 31.17 20.01 -4.18
CA GLY A 438 31.61 21.14 -5.00
C GLY A 438 32.20 20.81 -6.38
N VAL A 439 32.25 19.54 -6.77
CA VAL A 439 32.73 19.09 -8.09
C VAL A 439 31.55 18.75 -8.99
N SER A 440 31.50 19.34 -10.20
CA SER A 440 30.42 19.07 -11.16
C SER A 440 30.42 17.60 -11.55
N VAL A 441 29.26 16.95 -11.42
CA VAL A 441 29.00 15.60 -11.91
C VAL A 441 28.42 15.65 -13.31
N THR A 442 27.56 16.65 -13.56
CA THR A 442 26.99 16.91 -14.88
C THR A 442 28.06 17.36 -15.87
N GLY A 443 28.29 16.59 -16.94
CA GLY A 443 29.18 16.93 -18.06
C GLY A 443 30.67 16.62 -17.88
N SER A 444 31.08 16.03 -16.75
CA SER A 444 32.51 15.77 -16.44
C SER A 444 33.03 14.46 -17.02
N CYS A 445 32.15 13.54 -17.39
CA CYS A 445 32.47 12.32 -18.11
C CYS A 445 31.67 12.42 -19.43
N ASN A 446 32.32 12.23 -20.59
CA ASN A 446 31.74 12.47 -21.94
C ASN A 446 30.55 11.57 -22.31
N ASP A 447 29.88 10.99 -21.32
CA ASP A 447 28.70 10.18 -21.47
C ASP A 447 27.46 11.06 -21.35
N GLU A 448 26.97 11.55 -22.49
CA GLU A 448 25.71 12.28 -22.59
C GLU A 448 24.51 11.41 -22.13
N SER A 449 24.69 10.11 -21.89
CA SER A 449 23.66 9.21 -21.34
C SER A 449 23.48 9.29 -19.81
N ALA A 450 24.32 10.07 -19.11
CA ALA A 450 24.30 10.22 -17.64
C ALA A 450 23.00 10.79 -17.05
N ILE A 451 22.17 11.46 -17.85
CA ILE A 451 20.92 12.06 -17.39
C ILE A 451 19.87 11.81 -18.47
N LYS A 452 18.93 10.88 -18.21
CA LYS A 452 17.83 10.54 -19.10
C LYS A 452 16.65 11.50 -18.88
N TYR A 453 16.52 12.51 -19.74
CA TYR A 453 15.38 13.43 -19.73
C TYR A 453 14.14 12.70 -20.26
N ILE A 454 13.09 12.59 -19.43
CA ILE A 454 11.79 12.03 -19.81
C ILE A 454 10.75 13.12 -19.63
N PHE A 455 10.17 13.59 -20.73
CA PHE A 455 9.11 14.61 -20.70
C PHE A 455 7.74 13.94 -20.60
N GLY A 456 6.85 14.52 -19.79
CA GLY A 456 5.47 14.06 -19.67
C GLY A 456 4.67 14.32 -20.96
N PRO A 457 3.59 13.55 -21.20
CA PRO A 457 2.66 13.88 -22.28
C PRO A 457 1.97 15.23 -22.00
N ASN A 458 1.90 16.08 -23.02
CA ASN A 458 1.17 17.35 -23.02
C ASN A 458 1.66 18.45 -22.06
N ASN A 459 2.53 19.36 -22.56
CA ASN A 459 2.75 20.80 -22.24
C ASN A 459 2.64 21.39 -20.80
N GLY A 460 2.22 20.65 -19.78
CA GLY A 460 1.77 21.17 -18.49
C GLY A 460 2.61 20.74 -17.30
N THR A 461 3.21 19.55 -17.33
CA THR A 461 4.17 19.13 -16.30
C THR A 461 5.27 18.27 -16.89
N ASN A 462 6.48 18.79 -16.86
CA ASN A 462 7.68 18.04 -17.22
C ASN A 462 8.29 17.46 -15.96
N SER A 463 8.34 16.13 -15.92
CA SER A 463 9.32 15.45 -15.10
C SER A 463 10.68 15.47 -15.80
N LEU A 464 11.73 15.30 -15.03
CA LEU A 464 13.09 15.15 -15.51
C LEU A 464 13.82 14.25 -14.53
N LEU A 465 14.29 13.10 -15.00
CA LEU A 465 15.10 12.17 -14.21
C LEU A 465 16.60 12.34 -14.55
N GLY A 466 17.45 12.37 -13.54
CA GLY A 466 18.90 12.31 -13.68
C GLY A 466 19.44 11.13 -12.89
N ILE A 467 20.03 10.16 -13.60
CA ILE A 467 20.39 8.86 -13.04
C ILE A 467 21.91 8.72 -13.04
N ILE A 468 22.50 8.67 -11.86
CA ILE A 468 23.94 8.57 -11.68
C ILE A 468 24.26 7.15 -11.20
N ASP A 469 24.80 6.35 -12.11
CA ASP A 469 25.30 4.99 -11.82
C ASP A 469 26.80 5.04 -11.49
N LEU A 470 27.12 5.05 -10.19
CA LEU A 470 28.49 5.23 -9.70
C LEU A 470 29.43 4.10 -10.14
N LYS A 471 28.92 2.89 -10.45
CA LYS A 471 29.73 1.78 -10.94
C LYS A 471 30.24 2.04 -12.35
N LYS A 472 29.40 2.59 -13.23
CA LYS A 472 29.80 3.00 -14.59
C LYS A 472 30.85 4.13 -14.58
N TYR A 473 30.92 4.87 -13.48
CA TYR A 473 31.86 5.99 -13.29
C TYR A 473 33.16 5.65 -12.58
N ALA A 474 33.42 4.39 -12.19
CA ALA A 474 34.63 4.02 -11.46
C ALA A 474 35.95 4.42 -12.19
N GLY A 475 35.92 4.62 -13.51
CA GLY A 475 37.05 5.11 -14.32
C GLY A 475 37.15 6.63 -14.49
N CYS A 476 36.17 7.42 -14.04
CA CYS A 476 36.15 8.86 -14.23
C CYS A 476 36.90 9.57 -13.08
N ALA A 477 38.17 9.91 -13.31
CA ALA A 477 39.03 10.57 -12.30
C ALA A 477 38.49 11.92 -11.78
N ALA A 478 37.56 12.54 -12.51
CA ALA A 478 36.89 13.78 -12.11
C ALA A 478 35.75 13.56 -11.10
N LEU A 479 35.28 12.32 -10.92
CA LEU A 479 34.20 12.01 -9.99
C LEU A 479 34.73 11.44 -8.68
N PRO A 480 34.15 11.86 -7.54
CA PRO A 480 34.41 11.23 -6.26
C PRO A 480 34.02 9.75 -6.31
N GLN A 481 34.92 8.91 -5.79
CA GLN A 481 34.83 7.44 -5.84
C GLN A 481 33.80 6.83 -4.88
N THR A 482 33.15 7.67 -4.06
CA THR A 482 32.18 7.24 -3.06
C THR A 482 30.90 8.05 -3.18
N SER A 483 29.77 7.44 -2.82
CA SER A 483 28.48 8.13 -2.75
C SER A 483 28.37 9.06 -1.54
N LYS A 484 29.13 8.79 -0.47
CA LYS A 484 29.14 9.54 0.78
C LYS A 484 29.40 11.03 0.55
N GLY A 485 28.54 11.88 1.10
CA GLY A 485 28.75 13.33 1.16
C GLY A 485 27.52 14.13 0.76
N THR A 486 27.75 15.40 0.47
CA THR A 486 26.67 16.33 0.12
C THR A 486 26.56 16.44 -1.40
N TRP A 487 25.38 16.07 -1.91
CA TRP A 487 25.01 16.21 -3.29
C TRP A 487 24.20 17.47 -3.49
N THR A 488 24.70 18.38 -4.31
CA THR A 488 24.13 19.69 -4.55
C THR A 488 23.44 19.71 -5.92
N VAL A 489 22.13 19.94 -5.94
CA VAL A 489 21.33 20.09 -7.16
C VAL A 489 20.99 21.56 -7.37
N ARG A 490 21.31 22.09 -8.55
CA ARG A 490 20.96 23.47 -8.94
C ARG A 490 19.91 23.46 -10.03
N VAL A 491 18.72 23.96 -9.73
CA VAL A 491 17.58 23.97 -10.66
C VAL A 491 17.53 25.28 -11.46
N ARG A 492 17.24 25.21 -12.75
CA ARG A 492 17.19 26.36 -13.66
C ARG A 492 15.99 26.27 -14.62
N SER A 493 15.53 27.43 -15.08
CA SER A 493 14.42 27.55 -16.04
C SER A 493 14.94 27.66 -17.46
N GLY A 494 14.27 27.00 -18.40
CA GLY A 494 14.45 27.24 -19.84
C GLY A 494 13.53 28.33 -20.41
N THR A 495 12.29 28.49 -19.91
CA THR A 495 11.24 29.23 -20.66
C THR A 495 10.52 30.38 -19.94
N GLY A 496 10.89 30.76 -18.72
CA GLY A 496 10.33 32.00 -18.12
C GLY A 496 10.39 32.16 -16.60
N GLY A 497 10.83 31.14 -15.86
CA GLY A 497 10.92 31.12 -14.40
C GLY A 497 9.64 31.53 -13.65
N GLY A 498 9.76 31.63 -12.32
CA GLY A 498 8.64 31.84 -11.39
C GLY A 498 7.72 30.62 -11.20
N LYS A 499 7.94 29.53 -11.94
CA LYS A 499 7.15 28.28 -11.86
C LYS A 499 7.51 27.48 -10.61
N PRO A 500 6.53 26.87 -9.91
CA PRO A 500 6.84 25.97 -8.81
C PRO A 500 7.55 24.70 -9.33
N TYR A 501 8.37 24.07 -8.51
CA TYR A 501 8.96 22.78 -8.82
C TYR A 501 9.17 21.95 -7.55
N GLN A 502 9.32 20.66 -7.75
CA GLN A 502 9.73 19.69 -6.74
C GLN A 502 10.99 18.98 -7.26
N ILE A 503 12.01 18.86 -6.42
CA ILE A 503 13.19 18.03 -6.68
C ILE A 503 13.25 16.92 -5.63
N LYS A 504 13.53 15.71 -6.06
CA LYS A 504 13.66 14.54 -5.21
C LYS A 504 14.99 13.88 -5.45
N ALA A 505 15.54 13.27 -4.41
CA ALA A 505 16.69 12.37 -4.50
C ALA A 505 16.28 10.98 -4.01
N GLN A 506 16.50 9.97 -4.84
CA GLN A 506 16.32 8.55 -4.53
C GLN A 506 17.65 7.82 -4.68
N VAL A 507 17.87 6.80 -3.87
CA VAL A 507 19.12 6.02 -3.86
C VAL A 507 18.83 4.54 -3.89
N ASP A 508 19.72 3.79 -4.53
CA ASP A 508 19.72 2.34 -4.48
C ASP A 508 20.48 1.86 -3.23
N ASP A 509 19.78 1.69 -2.10
CA ASP A 509 20.37 1.32 -0.81
C ASP A 509 19.79 0.04 -0.20
N HIS A 510 20.11 -1.10 -0.79
CA HIS A 510 19.72 -2.41 -0.26
C HIS A 510 20.36 -2.79 1.09
N ARG A 511 21.23 -1.92 1.64
CA ARG A 511 21.96 -2.19 2.88
C ARG A 511 21.26 -1.58 4.08
N LEU A 512 20.48 -0.52 3.88
CA LEU A 512 19.66 0.09 4.91
C LEU A 512 18.26 -0.53 4.88
N ASP A 513 17.94 -1.32 5.89
CA ASP A 513 16.58 -1.78 6.09
C ASP A 513 15.81 -0.78 6.95
N TYR A 514 14.65 -0.34 6.48
CA TYR A 514 13.61 0.21 7.32
C TYR A 514 12.26 -0.49 7.05
N ASP A 515 11.46 -0.71 8.07
CA ASP A 515 10.05 -1.07 7.90
C ASP A 515 9.25 0.01 8.59
N TYR A 516 8.45 0.77 7.85
CA TYR A 516 7.62 1.83 8.40
C TYR A 516 6.16 1.42 8.39
N ASN A 517 5.58 1.30 9.58
CA ASN A 517 4.28 0.70 9.73
C ASN A 517 3.35 1.46 10.69
N ILE A 518 2.04 1.22 10.51
CA ILE A 518 0.96 1.73 11.34
C ILE A 518 0.10 0.50 11.68
N GLU A 519 -0.01 0.18 12.97
CA GLU A 519 -0.60 -1.07 13.48
C GLU A 519 -2.12 -1.07 13.28
N ALA A 520 -2.63 -2.00 12.46
CA ALA A 520 -4.02 -2.27 12.04
C ALA A 520 -4.31 -1.91 10.58
N ASP A 521 -5.33 -2.57 10.02
CA ASP A 521 -5.74 -2.44 8.62
C ASP A 521 -7.18 -1.90 8.44
N ASP A 522 -7.96 -1.76 9.52
CA ASP A 522 -9.31 -1.17 9.51
C ASP A 522 -9.42 -0.11 10.61
N PHE A 523 -9.02 1.13 10.30
CA PHE A 523 -9.12 2.25 11.24
C PHE A 523 -10.46 2.96 11.10
N LYS A 524 -11.09 3.27 12.24
CA LYS A 524 -12.22 4.19 12.29
C LYS A 524 -11.90 5.44 13.10
N VAL A 525 -12.72 6.46 12.90
CA VAL A 525 -12.70 7.69 13.69
C VAL A 525 -12.68 7.38 15.19
N GLY A 526 -11.70 7.96 15.89
CA GLY A 526 -11.46 7.79 17.32
C GLY A 526 -10.45 6.70 17.69
N ASP A 527 -10.03 5.85 16.74
CA ASP A 527 -8.94 4.89 16.96
C ASP A 527 -7.59 5.61 17.09
N GLN A 528 -6.62 5.00 17.78
CA GLN A 528 -5.26 5.53 17.85
C GLN A 528 -4.40 4.90 16.75
N LEU A 529 -3.74 5.73 15.95
CA LEU A 529 -2.74 5.27 15.00
C LEU A 529 -1.46 4.97 15.78
N ARG A 530 -1.13 3.69 15.92
CA ARG A 530 0.13 3.26 16.53
C ARG A 530 1.16 3.14 15.44
N ILE A 531 2.19 3.97 15.52
CA ILE A 531 3.15 4.16 14.46
C ILE A 531 4.47 3.54 14.92
N PHE A 532 5.10 2.75 14.07
CA PHE A 532 6.41 2.20 14.39
C PHE A 532 7.33 2.12 13.17
N THR A 533 8.63 2.06 13.43
CA THR A 533 9.59 1.68 12.41
C THR A 533 10.72 0.83 12.97
N ASP A 534 11.11 -0.19 12.23
CA ASP A 534 12.29 -1.02 12.52
C ASP A 534 13.43 -0.57 11.61
N LEU A 535 14.58 -0.21 12.17
CA LEU A 535 15.74 0.32 11.45
C LEU A 535 16.98 -0.55 11.65
N SER A 536 17.59 -0.99 10.56
CA SER A 536 18.85 -1.71 10.60
C SER A 536 19.73 -1.41 9.40
N TYR A 537 21.05 -1.48 9.55
CA TYR A 537 21.99 -1.41 8.43
C TYR A 537 22.78 -2.71 8.36
N ARG A 538 22.69 -3.43 7.24
CA ARG A 538 23.19 -4.79 7.07
C ARG A 538 22.72 -5.70 8.21
N LYS A 539 21.42 -5.63 8.51
CA LYS A 539 20.75 -6.36 9.61
C LYS A 539 21.25 -6.01 11.02
N LYS A 540 22.10 -4.99 11.19
CA LYS A 540 22.50 -4.48 12.51
C LYS A 540 21.58 -3.34 12.92
N PRO A 541 20.88 -3.44 14.06
CA PRO A 541 19.99 -2.38 14.53
C PRO A 541 20.64 -0.99 14.60
N ILE A 542 19.95 0.03 14.11
CA ILE A 542 20.33 1.44 14.30
C ILE A 542 19.60 1.97 15.54
N GLN A 543 20.33 2.23 16.62
CA GLN A 543 19.75 2.58 17.93
C GLN A 543 19.76 4.08 18.24
N ASP A 544 20.47 4.86 17.42
CA ASP A 544 20.73 6.29 17.59
C ASP A 544 20.14 7.14 16.46
N ALA A 545 19.06 6.68 15.82
CA ALA A 545 18.33 7.45 14.84
C ALA A 545 17.38 8.46 15.51
N ASN A 546 17.19 9.59 14.83
CA ASN A 546 16.06 10.48 15.07
C ASN A 546 14.97 10.17 14.06
N VAL A 547 13.82 9.72 14.56
CA VAL A 547 12.65 9.40 13.74
C VAL A 547 11.49 10.30 14.15
N SER A 548 10.99 11.07 13.19
CA SER A 548 9.79 11.88 13.35
C SER A 548 8.80 11.55 12.23
N VAL A 549 7.50 11.65 12.52
CA VAL A 549 6.43 11.36 11.57
C VAL A 549 5.54 12.58 11.46
N LEU A 550 5.49 13.16 10.27
CA LEU A 550 4.51 14.18 9.93
C LEU A 550 3.19 13.47 9.63
N VAL A 551 2.12 13.81 10.34
CA VAL A 551 0.76 13.29 10.12
C VAL A 551 -0.10 14.42 9.60
N PHE A 552 -0.50 14.32 8.34
CA PHE A 552 -1.45 15.19 7.68
C PHE A 552 -2.84 14.60 7.83
N LYS A 553 -3.66 15.27 8.64
CA LYS A 553 -5.02 14.90 8.98
C LYS A 553 -6.00 15.77 8.18
N PRO A 554 -7.16 15.25 7.71
CA PRO A 554 -8.22 16.09 7.13
C PRO A 554 -8.66 17.22 8.09
N GLY A 555 -8.90 18.42 7.58
CA GLY A 555 -9.33 19.54 8.43
C GLY A 555 -10.74 19.34 9.01
N GLU A 556 -11.64 18.75 8.21
CA GLU A 556 -13.03 18.47 8.58
C GLU A 556 -13.50 17.15 7.95
N ASP A 557 -14.58 16.59 8.49
CA ASP A 557 -15.19 15.38 7.95
C ASP A 557 -15.97 15.69 6.67
N LEU A 558 -15.48 15.18 5.52
CA LEU A 558 -16.08 15.46 4.21
C LEU A 558 -17.54 15.01 4.14
N GLY A 559 -17.86 13.84 4.70
CA GLY A 559 -19.23 13.32 4.72
C GLY A 559 -20.19 14.23 5.48
N ASP A 560 -19.81 14.67 6.69
CA ASP A 560 -20.56 15.61 7.50
C ASP A 560 -20.69 16.99 6.83
N LEU A 561 -19.60 17.48 6.22
CA LEU A 561 -19.59 18.76 5.50
C LEU A 561 -20.58 18.72 4.33
N LEU A 562 -20.49 17.69 3.49
CA LEU A 562 -21.37 17.52 2.33
C LEU A 562 -22.83 17.37 2.78
N ALA A 563 -23.13 16.55 3.79
CA ALA A 563 -24.50 16.38 4.28
C ALA A 563 -25.15 17.72 4.69
N ARG A 564 -24.38 18.60 5.35
CA ARG A 564 -24.87 19.90 5.84
C ARG A 564 -24.91 20.98 4.77
N ALA A 565 -24.02 20.91 3.78
CA ALA A 565 -23.90 21.90 2.74
C ALA A 565 -25.23 22.09 1.98
N GLN A 566 -25.66 23.35 1.85
CA GLN A 566 -26.83 23.73 1.09
C GLN A 566 -26.36 24.19 -0.29
N VAL A 567 -26.11 23.23 -1.18
CA VAL A 567 -25.71 23.47 -2.57
C VAL A 567 -26.85 23.04 -3.50
N LYS A 568 -27.00 23.76 -4.60
CA LYS A 568 -27.94 23.38 -5.65
C LYS A 568 -27.28 22.32 -6.52
N LEU A 569 -27.81 21.10 -6.50
CA LEU A 569 -27.42 20.07 -7.44
C LEU A 569 -28.10 20.32 -8.78
N ASP A 570 -27.31 20.53 -9.82
CA ASP A 570 -27.79 20.40 -11.20
C ASP A 570 -27.53 18.95 -11.61
N VAL A 571 -28.41 18.05 -11.15
CA VAL A 571 -28.33 16.61 -11.44
C VAL A 571 -28.32 16.44 -12.95
N ASN A 572 -27.20 15.98 -13.47
CA ASN A 572 -27.03 15.76 -14.90
C ASN A 572 -27.60 14.37 -15.21
N ASP A 573 -28.51 14.24 -16.16
CA ASP A 573 -29.00 12.92 -16.61
C ASP A 573 -27.93 12.19 -17.47
N SER A 574 -26.65 12.57 -17.34
CA SER A 574 -25.57 11.93 -18.07
C SER A 574 -25.34 10.52 -17.58
N VAL A 575 -24.91 9.69 -18.52
CA VAL A 575 -24.80 8.24 -18.36
C VAL A 575 -23.66 7.82 -17.42
N ASP A 576 -22.76 8.75 -17.09
CA ASP A 576 -21.59 8.58 -16.24
C ASP A 576 -21.56 9.67 -15.15
N VAL A 577 -22.65 9.78 -14.40
CA VAL A 577 -22.66 10.61 -13.18
C VAL A 577 -22.09 9.80 -12.04
N GLY A 578 -21.04 10.33 -11.40
CA GLY A 578 -20.57 9.78 -10.13
C GLY A 578 -21.66 9.85 -9.05
N SER A 579 -21.42 9.29 -7.86
CA SER A 579 -22.40 9.34 -6.79
C SER A 579 -22.92 10.76 -6.49
N ILE A 580 -24.15 10.85 -5.96
CA ILE A 580 -24.74 12.12 -5.50
C ILE A 580 -23.81 12.85 -4.52
N GLY A 581 -23.03 12.12 -3.72
CA GLY A 581 -22.02 12.71 -2.83
C GLY A 581 -20.92 13.43 -3.60
N TYR A 582 -20.43 12.83 -4.69
CA TYR A 582 -19.44 13.43 -5.58
C TYR A 582 -20.01 14.64 -6.33
N GLU A 583 -21.20 14.53 -6.93
CA GLU A 583 -21.88 15.69 -7.55
C GLU A 583 -22.04 16.85 -6.57
N LYS A 584 -22.34 16.54 -5.29
CA LYS A 584 -22.45 17.53 -4.24
C LYS A 584 -21.13 18.18 -3.89
N LEU A 585 -20.03 17.42 -3.90
CA LEU A 585 -18.70 17.99 -3.76
C LEU A 585 -18.42 18.97 -4.90
N LEU A 586 -18.68 18.58 -6.14
CA LEU A 586 -18.49 19.46 -7.31
C LEU A 586 -19.32 20.75 -7.19
N ALA A 587 -20.60 20.63 -6.84
CA ALA A 587 -21.45 21.79 -6.59
C ALA A 587 -20.95 22.65 -5.41
N LEU A 588 -20.37 22.04 -4.38
CA LEU A 588 -19.77 22.75 -3.25
C LEU A 588 -18.53 23.54 -3.67
N LEU A 589 -17.68 22.93 -4.49
CA LEU A 589 -16.48 23.53 -5.04
C LEU A 589 -16.79 24.79 -5.86
N GLU A 590 -17.83 24.72 -6.69
CA GLU A 590 -18.26 25.85 -7.51
C GLU A 590 -18.96 26.94 -6.68
N GLN A 591 -19.90 26.55 -5.82
CA GLN A 591 -20.84 27.49 -5.20
C GLN A 591 -20.33 28.08 -3.89
N ASN A 592 -19.51 27.35 -3.13
CA ASN A 592 -18.99 27.78 -1.83
C ASN A 592 -17.52 27.35 -1.63
N PRO A 593 -16.58 27.86 -2.43
CA PRO A 593 -15.16 27.48 -2.33
C PRO A 593 -14.56 27.72 -0.94
N ASP A 594 -15.03 28.71 -0.18
CA ASP A 594 -14.56 28.98 1.20
C ASP A 594 -14.84 27.82 2.17
N LEU A 595 -15.85 26.97 1.91
CA LEU A 595 -16.11 25.79 2.75
C LEU A 595 -15.04 24.72 2.56
N ILE A 596 -14.34 24.71 1.43
CA ILE A 596 -13.25 23.78 1.15
C ILE A 596 -12.01 24.13 1.96
N ASP A 597 -11.81 25.40 2.34
CA ASP A 597 -10.71 25.76 3.23
C ASP A 597 -10.78 25.04 4.58
N SER A 598 -11.97 24.54 4.96
CA SER A 598 -12.14 23.70 6.15
C SER A 598 -11.60 22.28 5.98
N LEU A 599 -11.42 21.80 4.75
CA LEU A 599 -10.84 20.50 4.43
C LEU A 599 -9.31 20.53 4.39
N ASN A 600 -8.69 21.72 4.44
CA ASN A 600 -7.24 21.87 4.44
C ASN A 600 -6.57 20.95 5.48
N LEU A 601 -5.52 20.26 5.05
CA LEU A 601 -4.83 19.29 5.89
C LEU A 601 -4.19 19.96 7.10
N GLY A 602 -4.45 19.41 8.28
CA GLY A 602 -3.76 19.75 9.53
C GLY A 602 -2.47 18.95 9.66
N GLU A 603 -1.32 19.64 9.70
CA GLU A 603 -0.01 19.02 9.95
C GLU A 603 0.23 18.80 11.45
N ASN A 604 0.63 17.59 11.81
CA ASN A 604 0.99 17.20 13.17
C ASN A 604 2.34 16.47 13.15
N VAL A 605 3.11 16.56 14.23
CA VAL A 605 4.41 15.87 14.34
C VAL A 605 4.39 14.88 15.49
N VAL A 606 4.72 13.62 15.21
CA VAL A 606 4.91 12.56 16.19
C VAL A 606 6.39 12.18 16.22
N ASN A 607 7.06 12.39 17.35
CA ASN A 607 8.42 11.89 17.53
C ASN A 607 8.35 10.45 18.03
N LEU A 608 9.03 9.53 17.34
CA LEU A 608 9.07 8.13 17.75
C LEU A 608 10.18 7.91 18.77
N SER A 609 9.92 7.09 19.77
CA SER A 609 10.88 6.73 20.82
C SER A 609 11.48 5.37 20.54
N HIS A 610 12.80 5.23 20.69
CA HIS A 610 13.48 3.94 20.59
C HIS A 610 12.98 2.98 21.68
N SER A 611 12.53 1.78 21.28
CA SER A 611 12.02 0.75 22.20
C SER A 611 12.90 -0.50 22.29
N GLY A 612 14.03 -0.53 21.55
CA GLY A 612 15.00 -1.64 21.55
C GLY A 612 15.21 -2.21 20.16
N ASP A 613 16.35 -2.86 19.92
CA ASP A 613 16.64 -3.61 18.68
C ASP A 613 16.40 -2.86 17.35
N GLY A 614 16.52 -1.54 17.39
CA GLY A 614 16.36 -0.68 16.20
C GLY A 614 14.89 -0.30 15.94
N LYS A 615 13.99 -0.68 16.82
CA LYS A 615 12.57 -0.31 16.78
C LYS A 615 12.33 1.06 17.40
N TYR A 616 11.50 1.86 16.74
CA TYR A 616 11.05 3.18 17.17
C TYR A 616 9.52 3.23 17.13
N GLU A 617 8.87 3.70 18.19
CA GLU A 617 7.41 3.63 18.33
C GLU A 617 6.81 4.96 18.81
N GLY A 618 5.56 5.22 18.40
CA GLY A 618 4.80 6.41 18.76
C GLY A 618 3.31 6.21 18.54
N THR A 619 2.51 7.18 18.96
CA THR A 619 1.05 7.13 18.76
C THR A 619 0.52 8.49 18.33
N PHE A 620 -0.46 8.46 17.44
CA PHE A 620 -1.25 9.62 17.04
C PHE A 620 -2.72 9.37 17.37
N SER A 621 -3.33 10.28 18.12
CA SER A 621 -4.69 10.11 18.65
C SER A 621 -5.69 11.16 18.17
N ASP A 622 -5.26 12.13 17.37
CA ASP A 622 -6.15 13.17 16.85
C ASP A 622 -6.85 12.68 15.57
N THR A 623 -7.70 11.68 15.74
CA THR A 623 -8.36 10.92 14.68
C THR A 623 -9.87 11.20 14.65
N ASP A 624 -10.28 12.45 14.91
CA ASP A 624 -11.69 12.83 15.14
C ASP A 624 -12.53 13.11 13.87
N VAL A 625 -11.96 12.85 12.70
CA VAL A 625 -12.57 13.03 11.37
C VAL A 625 -12.25 11.82 10.49
N SER A 626 -13.23 11.41 9.69
CA SER A 626 -13.00 10.38 8.68
C SER A 626 -12.26 10.96 7.48
N GLY A 627 -11.67 10.08 6.68
CA GLY A 627 -10.96 10.46 5.46
C GLY A 627 -9.52 9.98 5.45
N VAL A 628 -8.74 10.56 4.54
CA VAL A 628 -7.39 10.11 4.22
C VAL A 628 -6.37 10.83 5.10
N TYR A 629 -5.62 10.06 5.85
CA TYR A 629 -4.48 10.53 6.64
C TYR A 629 -3.21 10.17 5.87
N GLN A 630 -2.37 11.18 5.64
CA GLN A 630 -1.04 10.94 5.07
C GLN A 630 0.00 11.03 6.18
N THR A 631 0.90 10.08 6.22
CA THR A 631 2.00 10.06 7.17
C THR A 631 3.33 10.05 6.41
N ILE A 632 4.27 10.88 6.83
CA ILE A 632 5.61 10.95 6.26
C ILE A 632 6.60 10.75 7.39
N ALA A 633 7.24 9.58 7.44
CA ALA A 633 8.32 9.32 8.36
C ALA A 633 9.62 9.91 7.82
N GLN A 634 10.28 10.72 8.64
CA GLN A 634 11.60 11.29 8.43
C GLN A 634 12.58 10.58 9.36
N ILE A 635 13.48 9.80 8.78
CA ILE A 635 14.50 9.03 9.49
C ILE A 635 15.83 9.72 9.25
N SER A 636 16.53 10.10 10.32
CA SER A 636 17.91 10.59 10.24
C SER A 636 18.81 9.85 11.20
N ALA A 637 19.97 9.40 10.74
CA ALA A 637 20.98 8.74 11.55
C ALA A 637 22.37 9.14 11.07
N SER A 638 23.40 8.93 11.90
CA SER A 638 24.78 9.20 11.52
C SER A 638 25.68 8.12 12.07
N ASN A 639 26.55 7.58 11.21
CA ASN A 639 27.54 6.57 11.58
C ASN A 639 28.87 6.91 10.90
N ASP A 640 29.99 6.82 11.60
CA ASP A 640 31.29 7.21 11.03
C ASP A 640 31.65 6.43 9.75
N SER A 641 31.31 5.14 9.72
CA SER A 641 31.59 4.24 8.59
C SER A 641 30.65 4.45 7.40
N ILE A 642 29.41 4.88 7.64
CA ILE A 642 28.36 4.95 6.61
C ILE A 642 28.09 6.41 6.19
N GLY A 643 28.41 7.38 7.03
CA GLY A 643 28.01 8.78 6.87
C GLY A 643 26.63 9.07 7.45
N LYS A 644 26.03 10.16 6.97
CA LYS A 644 24.67 10.55 7.34
C LYS A 644 23.68 9.76 6.51
N ILE A 645 22.67 9.23 7.17
CA ILE A 645 21.51 8.58 6.58
C ILE A 645 20.35 9.53 6.76
N ASN A 646 19.67 9.86 5.66
CA ASN A 646 18.38 10.55 5.67
C ASN A 646 17.43 9.77 4.79
N ARG A 647 16.25 9.41 5.31
CA ARG A 647 15.20 8.74 4.56
C ARG A 647 13.85 9.38 4.79
N LEU A 648 13.08 9.45 3.73
CA LEU A 648 11.66 9.79 3.76
C LEU A 648 10.89 8.58 3.27
N THR A 649 9.88 8.19 4.01
CA THR A 649 8.91 7.21 3.55
C THR A 649 7.51 7.69 3.87
N ARG A 650 6.57 7.39 2.98
CA ARG A 650 5.18 7.84 3.07
C ARG A 650 4.25 6.65 3.21
N ARG A 651 3.24 6.80 4.05
CA ARG A 651 2.10 5.90 4.09
C ARG A 651 0.79 6.67 4.19
N THR A 652 -0.20 6.19 3.46
CA THR A 652 -1.57 6.66 3.52
C THR A 652 -2.39 5.68 4.34
N VAL A 653 -3.30 6.20 5.16
CA VAL A 653 -4.26 5.42 5.93
C VAL A 653 -5.62 6.09 5.79
N TYR A 654 -6.66 5.33 5.46
CA TYR A 654 -8.02 5.84 5.51
C TYR A 654 -8.60 5.54 6.89
N LEU A 655 -9.23 6.55 7.47
CA LEU A 655 -10.05 6.38 8.65
C LEU A 655 -11.49 6.41 8.20
N ARG A 656 -12.17 5.27 8.22
CA ARG A 656 -13.61 5.26 7.96
C ARG A 656 -14.37 5.99 9.07
N PHE A 657 -15.61 6.34 8.78
CA PHE A 657 -16.52 6.90 9.78
C PHE A 657 -16.61 6.01 11.03
N GLY A 658 -16.86 6.64 12.18
CA GLY A 658 -17.08 5.91 13.44
C GLY A 658 -18.35 5.07 13.38
N ASP A 659 -18.52 4.12 14.30
CA ASP A 659 -19.68 3.23 14.28
C ASP A 659 -21.00 4.04 14.30
N PRO A 660 -21.90 3.86 13.31
CA PRO A 660 -23.17 4.57 13.28
C PRO A 660 -23.99 4.32 14.55
N ASP A 661 -24.51 5.39 15.15
CA ASP A 661 -25.27 5.34 16.39
C ASP A 661 -26.69 4.80 16.09
N PRO A 662 -27.10 3.68 16.72
CA PRO A 662 -28.41 3.09 16.48
C PRO A 662 -29.56 3.87 17.12
N ASP A 663 -29.28 4.89 17.95
CA ASP A 663 -30.30 5.73 18.57
C ASP A 663 -31.03 6.57 17.50
N PRO A 664 -32.36 6.42 17.32
CA PRO A 664 -33.13 7.20 16.35
C PRO A 664 -33.08 8.72 16.59
N ASN A 665 -32.74 9.16 17.80
CA ASN A 665 -32.55 10.58 18.10
C ASN A 665 -31.23 11.13 17.57
N VAL A 666 -30.26 10.26 17.29
CA VAL A 666 -28.94 10.62 16.76
C VAL A 666 -28.94 10.42 15.26
N SER A 667 -29.29 9.21 14.83
CA SER A 667 -29.43 8.82 13.42
C SER A 667 -30.92 8.68 13.11
N PRO A 668 -31.59 9.69 12.54
CA PRO A 668 -33.00 9.59 12.19
C PRO A 668 -33.30 8.36 11.33
N GLN A 669 -34.30 7.59 11.74
CA GLN A 669 -34.73 6.37 11.05
C GLN A 669 -36.24 6.28 11.06
N GLN A 670 -36.84 6.00 9.90
CA GLN A 670 -38.27 5.78 9.74
C GLN A 670 -38.50 4.57 8.84
N VAL A 671 -39.38 3.67 9.25
CA VAL A 671 -39.84 2.54 8.40
C VAL A 671 -41.32 2.71 8.10
N THR A 672 -41.65 2.63 6.83
CA THR A 672 -43.03 2.66 6.35
C THR A 672 -43.26 1.46 5.45
N GLN A 673 -44.29 0.67 5.73
CA GLN A 673 -44.79 -0.33 4.80
C GLN A 673 -45.65 0.39 3.75
N ILE A 674 -45.21 0.37 2.49
CA ILE A 674 -45.82 1.11 1.37
C ILE A 674 -46.65 0.21 0.43
N GLY A 675 -46.90 -1.03 0.84
CA GLY A 675 -47.75 -2.01 0.17
C GLY A 675 -47.74 -3.33 0.95
N ASP A 676 -48.47 -4.34 0.48
CA ASP A 676 -48.63 -5.59 1.24
C ASP A 676 -47.29 -6.26 1.60
N ASN A 677 -46.29 -6.15 0.72
CA ASN A 677 -44.96 -6.74 0.90
C ASN A 677 -43.82 -5.77 0.61
N LYS A 678 -44.06 -4.45 0.58
CA LYS A 678 -43.02 -3.48 0.20
C LYS A 678 -42.70 -2.52 1.34
N PHE A 679 -41.42 -2.36 1.63
CA PHE A 679 -40.91 -1.52 2.71
C PHE A 679 -40.16 -0.33 2.14
N GLN A 680 -40.28 0.81 2.81
CA GLN A 680 -39.48 2.00 2.59
C GLN A 680 -38.88 2.45 3.92
N LEU A 681 -37.55 2.48 3.95
CA LEU A 681 -36.74 2.89 5.08
C LEU A 681 -36.12 4.24 4.73
N GLN A 682 -36.30 5.24 5.59
CA GLN A 682 -35.53 6.47 5.55
C GLN A 682 -34.49 6.41 6.65
N TYR A 683 -33.23 6.64 6.32
CA TYR A 683 -32.14 6.49 7.27
C TYR A 683 -31.08 7.59 7.07
N ALA A 684 -30.78 8.34 8.13
CA ALA A 684 -29.72 9.34 8.15
C ALA A 684 -28.62 8.90 9.14
N PRO A 685 -27.66 8.07 8.71
CA PRO A 685 -26.61 7.54 9.57
C PRO A 685 -25.72 8.65 10.14
N LYS A 686 -25.59 8.65 11.47
CA LYS A 686 -24.65 9.52 12.18
C LYS A 686 -23.84 8.72 13.17
N TYR A 687 -22.63 9.18 13.46
CA TYR A 687 -21.77 8.59 14.46
C TYR A 687 -21.31 9.66 15.46
N LYS A 688 -20.83 9.21 16.63
CA LYS A 688 -20.34 10.08 17.70
C LYS A 688 -18.84 9.98 17.82
N VAL A 689 -18.17 11.13 17.86
CA VAL A 689 -16.74 11.23 18.19
C VAL A 689 -16.51 12.35 19.18
N GLY A 690 -15.96 12.00 20.34
CA GLY A 690 -15.90 12.90 21.49
C GLY A 690 -17.30 13.45 21.84
N ASN A 691 -17.47 14.76 21.74
CA ASN A 691 -18.75 15.46 21.96
C ASN A 691 -19.45 15.88 20.66
N LYS A 692 -18.92 15.52 19.50
CA LYS A 692 -19.49 15.86 18.18
C LYS A 692 -20.36 14.71 17.66
N GLN A 693 -21.39 15.07 16.91
CA GLN A 693 -22.18 14.14 16.09
C GLN A 693 -21.91 14.48 14.64
N ARG A 694 -21.53 13.49 13.85
CA ARG A 694 -21.16 13.63 12.45
C ARG A 694 -22.05 12.74 11.59
N PHE A 695 -22.45 13.20 10.41
CA PHE A 695 -23.04 12.30 9.42
C PHE A 695 -21.97 11.38 8.85
N VAL A 696 -22.38 10.18 8.43
CA VAL A 696 -21.55 9.38 7.50
C VAL A 696 -21.37 10.11 6.17
N GLY A 697 -22.39 10.89 5.77
CA GLY A 697 -22.38 11.71 4.56
C GLY A 697 -23.11 11.06 3.40
N PRO A 698 -23.30 11.78 2.28
CA PRO A 698 -23.74 11.20 1.01
C PRO A 698 -22.61 10.40 0.32
N GLY A 699 -22.93 9.66 -0.74
CA GLY A 699 -21.98 8.85 -1.53
C GLY A 699 -21.93 7.36 -1.16
N PHE A 700 -22.80 6.89 -0.26
CA PHE A 700 -22.82 5.50 0.22
C PHE A 700 -24.04 4.68 -0.22
N ALA A 701 -24.83 5.13 -1.20
CA ALA A 701 -26.01 4.37 -1.64
C ALA A 701 -25.68 2.93 -2.04
N ASN A 702 -24.62 2.74 -2.84
CA ASN A 702 -24.15 1.42 -3.26
C ASN A 702 -23.47 0.64 -2.12
N GLY A 703 -22.90 1.33 -1.13
CA GLY A 703 -22.33 0.70 0.07
C GLY A 703 -23.36 0.30 1.13
N ILE A 704 -24.65 0.62 0.96
CA ILE A 704 -25.71 0.23 1.87
C ILE A 704 -26.28 -1.12 1.45
N SER A 705 -26.05 -2.14 2.28
CA SER A 705 -26.59 -3.48 2.06
C SER A 705 -27.72 -3.79 3.04
N ILE A 706 -28.83 -4.32 2.52
CA ILE A 706 -29.87 -4.96 3.33
C ILE A 706 -29.94 -6.43 2.97
N LYS A 707 -29.67 -7.30 3.96
CA LYS A 707 -29.72 -8.76 3.81
C LYS A 707 -30.76 -9.37 4.75
N GLY A 708 -31.44 -10.40 4.30
CA GLY A 708 -32.39 -11.17 5.10
C GLY A 708 -32.95 -12.35 4.32
N ASN A 709 -33.36 -13.42 5.00
CA ASN A 709 -33.87 -14.63 4.33
C ASN A 709 -35.15 -14.35 3.52
N ASP A 710 -35.92 -13.34 3.96
CA ASP A 710 -37.18 -12.93 3.35
C ASP A 710 -37.08 -11.53 2.72
N VAL A 711 -35.91 -11.13 2.21
CA VAL A 711 -35.68 -9.82 1.58
C VAL A 711 -35.27 -9.98 0.11
N ALA A 712 -35.86 -9.18 -0.78
CA ALA A 712 -35.50 -9.10 -2.20
C ALA A 712 -35.63 -7.66 -2.74
N ASN A 713 -35.11 -7.43 -3.95
CA ASN A 713 -35.27 -6.16 -4.70
C ASN A 713 -34.89 -4.92 -3.89
N VAL A 714 -33.74 -4.98 -3.21
CA VAL A 714 -33.21 -3.85 -2.44
C VAL A 714 -32.76 -2.76 -3.40
N ASN A 715 -33.23 -1.54 -3.19
CA ASN A 715 -32.82 -0.36 -3.94
C ASN A 715 -32.59 0.79 -2.96
N THR A 716 -31.42 1.41 -3.04
CA THR A 716 -31.03 2.52 -2.16
C THR A 716 -30.89 3.79 -2.99
N VAL A 717 -31.52 4.87 -2.54
CA VAL A 717 -31.40 6.21 -3.13
C VAL A 717 -30.72 7.13 -2.13
N ASP A 718 -29.63 7.78 -2.54
CA ASP A 718 -29.00 8.87 -1.78
C ASP A 718 -29.80 10.16 -1.97
N ASN A 719 -30.23 10.79 -0.88
CA ASN A 719 -30.98 12.05 -0.94
C ASN A 719 -30.05 13.28 -0.97
N GLY A 720 -28.73 13.10 -0.91
CA GLY A 720 -27.71 14.13 -0.97
C GLY A 720 -27.51 14.93 0.33
N ASP A 721 -28.38 14.79 1.32
CA ASP A 721 -28.29 15.45 2.63
C ASP A 721 -27.72 14.54 3.74
N GLY A 722 -27.06 13.45 3.33
CA GLY A 722 -26.59 12.40 4.22
C GLY A 722 -27.70 11.47 4.72
N SER A 723 -28.91 11.57 4.15
CA SER A 723 -29.98 10.60 4.34
C SER A 723 -30.19 9.72 3.10
N TYR A 724 -30.72 8.53 3.35
CA TYR A 724 -30.95 7.49 2.36
C TYR A 724 -32.40 7.04 2.38
N THR A 725 -32.94 6.76 1.20
CA THR A 725 -34.22 6.10 1.01
C THR A 725 -33.98 4.69 0.48
N ILE A 726 -34.22 3.68 1.31
CA ILE A 726 -34.01 2.28 0.95
C ILE A 726 -35.38 1.62 0.78
N THR A 727 -35.60 0.96 -0.35
CA THR A 727 -36.81 0.18 -0.61
C THR A 727 -36.46 -1.28 -0.81
N PHE A 728 -37.26 -2.19 -0.26
CA PHE A 728 -37.13 -3.62 -0.50
C PHE A 728 -38.48 -4.32 -0.42
N ASP A 729 -38.53 -5.51 -1.00
CA ASP A 729 -39.68 -6.39 -0.95
C ASP A 729 -39.46 -7.48 0.09
N ALA A 730 -40.48 -7.73 0.92
CA ALA A 730 -40.55 -8.91 1.75
C ALA A 730 -41.13 -10.09 0.95
N ILE A 731 -40.44 -11.22 0.97
CA ILE A 731 -40.90 -12.42 0.27
C ILE A 731 -41.54 -13.42 1.26
N ASN A 732 -42.10 -14.52 0.74
CA ASN A 732 -42.72 -15.59 1.54
C ASN A 732 -43.90 -15.18 2.45
N GLY A 733 -44.50 -14.01 2.21
CA GLY A 733 -45.62 -13.49 3.00
C GLY A 733 -45.23 -13.01 4.40
N ASN A 734 -43.95 -12.73 4.63
CA ASN A 734 -43.47 -12.16 5.87
C ASN A 734 -43.76 -10.65 5.90
N ASN A 735 -44.63 -10.21 6.81
CA ASN A 735 -45.00 -8.80 6.95
C ASN A 735 -44.09 -8.01 7.90
N ASP A 736 -43.04 -8.63 8.44
CA ASP A 736 -41.99 -8.00 9.23
C ASP A 736 -40.69 -8.83 9.15
N PRO A 737 -40.03 -8.88 7.98
CA PRO A 737 -38.86 -9.73 7.80
C PRO A 737 -37.71 -9.32 8.71
N ASP A 738 -36.95 -10.30 9.17
CA ASP A 738 -35.67 -10.06 9.82
C ASP A 738 -34.65 -9.58 8.79
N ILE A 739 -34.07 -8.41 9.05
CA ILE A 739 -33.10 -7.74 8.19
C ILE A 739 -31.79 -7.49 8.94
N SER A 740 -30.71 -7.43 8.18
CA SER A 740 -29.40 -6.93 8.59
C SER A 740 -29.05 -5.77 7.67
N ILE A 741 -28.72 -4.61 8.25
CA ILE A 741 -28.31 -3.41 7.50
C ILE A 741 -26.82 -3.17 7.77
N SER A 742 -26.04 -2.96 6.73
CA SER A 742 -24.65 -2.51 6.81
C SER A 742 -24.39 -1.30 5.89
N ILE A 743 -23.38 -0.51 6.22
CA ILE A 743 -22.82 0.56 5.37
C ILE A 743 -21.33 0.26 5.21
N SER A 744 -20.86 -0.01 3.99
CA SER A 744 -19.45 -0.37 3.71
C SER A 744 -18.96 -1.44 4.68
N ASP A 745 -19.68 -2.58 4.73
CA ASP A 745 -19.47 -3.70 5.66
C ASP A 745 -19.59 -3.42 7.17
N VAL A 746 -19.77 -2.16 7.59
CA VAL A 746 -20.07 -1.81 8.98
C VAL A 746 -21.52 -2.13 9.27
N LYS A 747 -21.76 -3.21 10.02
CA LYS A 747 -23.09 -3.62 10.46
C LYS A 747 -23.71 -2.55 11.38
N VAL A 748 -24.85 -2.02 10.95
CA VAL A 748 -25.60 -0.97 11.66
C VAL A 748 -26.77 -1.54 12.47
N TYR A 749 -27.49 -2.51 11.89
CA TYR A 749 -28.71 -3.03 12.48
C TYR A 749 -28.88 -4.53 12.18
N LYS A 750 -29.49 -5.26 13.11
CA LYS A 750 -29.98 -6.62 12.91
C LYS A 750 -31.26 -6.84 13.73
N GLY A 751 -32.34 -7.23 13.07
CA GLY A 751 -33.64 -7.48 13.70
C GLY A 751 -34.78 -7.29 12.71
N SER A 752 -36.02 -7.23 13.19
CA SER A 752 -37.18 -7.09 12.30
C SER A 752 -37.22 -5.72 11.61
N ALA A 753 -37.73 -5.67 10.38
CA ALA A 753 -37.82 -4.46 9.57
C ALA A 753 -38.61 -3.34 10.26
N LEU A 754 -39.77 -3.65 10.84
CA LEU A 754 -40.59 -2.72 11.62
C LEU A 754 -39.97 -2.38 12.98
N GLY A 755 -38.92 -3.10 13.40
CA GLY A 755 -38.11 -2.81 14.56
C GLY A 755 -37.09 -1.70 14.33
N PHE A 756 -36.66 -1.49 13.08
CA PHE A 756 -35.79 -0.39 12.71
C PHE A 756 -36.52 0.95 12.95
N GLY A 757 -35.82 1.98 13.40
CA GLY A 757 -36.47 3.24 13.80
C GLY A 757 -36.94 3.30 15.26
N LYS A 758 -37.21 2.16 15.88
CA LYS A 758 -37.69 2.15 17.27
C LYS A 758 -36.48 2.26 18.19
N SER A 759 -36.52 3.25 19.09
CA SER A 759 -35.60 3.28 20.22
C SER A 759 -35.73 1.92 20.89
N GLN A 760 -34.68 1.11 20.78
CA GLN A 760 -34.55 -0.02 21.66
C GLN A 760 -34.34 0.62 23.04
N ASP A 761 -35.43 0.84 23.78
CA ASP A 761 -35.40 1.03 25.23
C ASP A 761 -34.90 -0.28 25.86
N CYS A 762 -33.65 -0.57 25.56
CA CYS A 762 -32.93 -1.77 25.88
C CYS A 762 -32.54 -1.58 27.33
N ASN A 763 -33.34 -2.14 28.23
CA ASN A 763 -32.97 -2.17 29.63
C ASN A 763 -31.60 -2.87 29.78
N THR A 764 -30.96 -2.70 30.93
CA THR A 764 -29.63 -3.29 31.23
C THR A 764 -29.47 -4.79 30.89
N LEU A 765 -30.56 -5.56 30.84
CA LEU A 765 -30.53 -6.98 30.48
C LEU A 765 -30.38 -7.17 28.96
N CYS A 766 -31.06 -6.36 28.16
CA CYS A 766 -30.96 -6.37 26.71
C CYS A 766 -29.55 -5.94 26.25
N GLU A 767 -28.91 -4.95 26.91
CA GLU A 767 -27.51 -4.58 26.60
C GLU A 767 -26.52 -5.73 26.88
N VAL A 768 -26.74 -6.50 27.96
CA VAL A 768 -25.91 -7.66 28.29
C VAL A 768 -26.16 -8.81 27.32
N GLN A 769 -27.40 -9.00 26.89
CA GLN A 769 -27.75 -10.00 25.89
C GLN A 769 -27.09 -9.70 24.54
N ASN A 770 -27.25 -8.48 24.01
CA ASN A 770 -26.63 -8.06 22.76
C ASN A 770 -25.10 -8.19 22.85
N TRP A 771 -24.48 -7.79 23.97
CA TRP A 771 -23.05 -7.97 24.17
C TRP A 771 -22.61 -9.45 24.14
N LEU A 772 -23.38 -10.37 24.73
CA LEU A 772 -23.07 -11.81 24.71
C LEU A 772 -23.27 -12.42 23.31
N GLU A 773 -24.32 -12.00 22.60
CA GLU A 773 -24.60 -12.42 21.22
C GLU A 773 -23.50 -11.93 20.27
N ASP A 774 -23.14 -10.66 20.32
CA ASP A 774 -22.17 -10.06 19.41
C ASP A 774 -20.73 -10.48 19.72
N THR A 775 -20.36 -10.62 21.00
CA THR A 775 -18.96 -10.95 21.38
C THR A 775 -18.68 -12.45 21.29
N PHE A 776 -19.66 -13.31 21.61
CA PHE A 776 -19.43 -14.75 21.76
C PHE A 776 -20.30 -15.60 20.85
N GLY A 777 -21.13 -15.01 19.99
CA GLY A 777 -22.08 -15.75 19.14
C GLY A 777 -23.11 -16.56 19.93
N ILE A 778 -23.33 -16.22 21.21
CA ILE A 778 -24.19 -16.99 22.10
C ILE A 778 -25.65 -16.68 21.77
N PRO A 779 -26.49 -17.66 21.41
CA PRO A 779 -27.92 -17.40 21.16
C PRO A 779 -28.59 -16.77 22.38
N GLY A 780 -29.50 -15.81 22.17
CA GLY A 780 -30.11 -15.01 23.24
C GLY A 780 -30.73 -15.80 24.40
N TRP A 781 -31.30 -16.97 24.12
CA TRP A 781 -31.84 -17.86 25.15
C TRP A 781 -30.73 -18.38 26.10
N LEU A 782 -29.54 -18.67 25.57
CA LEU A 782 -28.39 -19.13 26.35
C LEU A 782 -27.77 -17.95 27.13
N ALA A 783 -27.74 -16.75 26.55
CA ALA A 783 -27.35 -15.53 27.25
C ALA A 783 -28.25 -15.28 28.49
N PHE A 784 -29.56 -15.52 28.36
CA PHE A 784 -30.50 -15.41 29.46
C PHE A 784 -30.23 -16.44 30.57
N ILE A 785 -29.86 -17.67 30.19
CA ILE A 785 -29.47 -18.72 31.15
C ILE A 785 -28.19 -18.34 31.88
N ILE A 786 -27.18 -17.83 31.17
CA ILE A 786 -25.92 -17.37 31.77
C ILE A 786 -26.18 -16.21 32.74
N ALA A 787 -27.01 -15.23 32.36
CA ALA A 787 -27.39 -14.13 33.23
C ALA A 787 -28.12 -14.61 34.49
N LEU A 788 -29.06 -15.56 34.36
CA LEU A 788 -29.73 -16.20 35.50
C LEU A 788 -28.74 -16.94 36.41
N LEU A 789 -27.76 -17.65 35.83
CA LEU A 789 -26.71 -18.34 36.57
C LEU A 789 -25.84 -17.36 37.36
N ILE A 790 -25.46 -16.24 36.76
CA ILE A 790 -24.68 -15.19 37.43
C ILE A 790 -25.50 -14.57 38.57
N LEU A 791 -26.78 -14.26 38.34
CA LEU A 791 -27.67 -13.75 39.38
C LEU A 791 -27.86 -14.75 40.52
N LEU A 792 -27.98 -16.04 40.21
CA LEU A 792 -28.05 -17.13 41.18
C LEU A 792 -26.77 -17.22 42.02
N ILE A 793 -25.60 -17.16 41.37
CA ILE A 793 -24.29 -17.16 42.04
C ILE A 793 -24.15 -15.94 42.96
N LEU A 794 -24.47 -14.74 42.46
CA LEU A 794 -24.45 -13.51 43.25
C LEU A 794 -25.43 -13.58 44.43
N TRP A 795 -26.60 -14.17 44.25
CA TRP A 795 -27.57 -14.40 45.31
C TRP A 795 -27.04 -15.36 46.39
N ILE A 796 -26.43 -16.48 45.98
CA ILE A 796 -25.79 -17.45 46.88
C ILE A 796 -24.64 -16.79 47.66
N LEU A 797 -23.79 -16.02 46.99
CA LEU A 797 -22.69 -15.28 47.61
C LEU A 797 -23.22 -14.26 48.61
N ASN A 798 -24.21 -13.44 48.25
CA ASN A 798 -24.83 -12.47 49.16
C ASN A 798 -25.44 -13.14 50.40
N LYS A 799 -26.06 -14.31 50.23
CA LYS A 799 -26.62 -15.09 51.35
C LYS A 799 -25.53 -15.63 52.29
N LYS A 800 -24.37 -16.05 51.76
CA LYS A 800 -23.21 -16.48 52.56
C LYS A 800 -22.47 -15.32 53.24
N PHE A 801 -22.46 -14.13 52.65
CA PHE A 801 -21.74 -12.96 53.20
C PHE A 801 -22.56 -12.07 54.13
N LYS A 802 -23.87 -12.29 54.28
CA LYS A 802 -24.64 -11.70 55.38
C LYS A 802 -24.19 -12.32 56.72
N LYS A 803 -23.14 -11.74 57.31
CA LYS A 803 -22.81 -11.98 58.73
C LYS A 803 -24.07 -11.70 59.56
N PRO A 804 -24.42 -12.56 60.53
CA PRO A 804 -25.52 -12.26 61.44
C PRO A 804 -25.22 -10.92 62.10
N LYS A 805 -26.16 -9.96 61.97
CA LYS A 805 -26.10 -8.70 62.73
C LYS A 805 -26.08 -9.08 64.21
N LYS A 806 -24.93 -8.85 64.86
CA LYS A 806 -24.85 -8.78 66.32
C LYS A 806 -25.18 -7.36 66.75
#